data_AF-A0A1Q3EC72-F1
#
_entry.id   AF-A0A1Q3EC72-F1
#
_cell.length_a   1.000
_cell.length_b   1.000
_cell.length_c   1.000
_cell.angle_alpha   90.00
_cell.angle_beta   90.00
_cell.angle_gamma   90.00
#
_symmetry.space_group_name_H-M   'P 1'
#
loop_
_entity.id
_entity.type
_entity.pdbx_description
1 polymer ?
#
loop_
_entity_poly.entity_id
_entity_poly.type
_entity_poly.pdbx_seq_one_letter_code
_entity_poly.pdbx_strand_id
1 'polypeptide(L)'
;MNMDTSMPGIVGYFTAMLFNPNNVALEASPLTTAIEIAVGKQLAELVGYNIETLQNPIGWGHITADGSIANLESMWAARNLKFYPLSLRLAMMNQLEFIADTFHVDTCTHESKLLKDFTTWELLNILPSNVLDIPTRINEEYGITAQFLQDALKPYLAQTVGKERLEREFHVEPMAYFASATMHYSWPKGAAITGIGSENVVPVKVDNSARMDPNDLRRLLHECLNLKDAQGNPAPRAVYAVVAIVGSTEHGACDPIKDILDIRDEFRKKGLSFVLHGDGAWGTYFATAIPEVIVQESISLSSQWSHTSMKIGEYNKARHDVFVPTVPLKTKTLESIVHMRYCDSITVDPHKSGYLQYPAGGLLYRDQRMRYLVTWTSPIVYRNDLQSIGVFGVEGSKPGAAPVATFFSHVILGLNVDGYGQLLGEALFGAVKMYAHLATMSSSESTFVVRPLNLLPAEINGIPEEVEAQKELIRKKILSVPNRELVNDKETWKLVVEMGSDLSINAFAVNFKLGNVVNEDIVEANYLNKRIFDALSITDANTDKKPPLILTSTVLAQKSYGECLLKFKDRLGLKGSQDLYTLVNVVMSPWPTASGLTAEIAQSLQETIVKEREVSVYRNTLTEDYHAFVMQGTDKLYFVHLPMFNMENHRHQLIITGVTSAEMRTIYIEEREKNPDTVYLLVNDTPTTLGKILAAKEFDARIEPFDSKGQQPPIVKGKITDIQVIVQKKLNSKFLTPYPTRKMPFYIYGSEAQMHIDHVYTASPNIQMTAEQVVIGADLQNDWNANPVLYAQLPFAESSMQPFLSNFDRETAPKPFFFHSGAKYDRVVFTRDLAGEDVVATTSLTLPLKRNVFIDTDMLNADPEPNSAESVSYCVAHVHEVNFAEDGAKFKPRGHKYMQMIDELKDTLQDIGS
;
A
#
# COMPACT_ATOMS: atom_id res chain seq x y z
N MET A 1 -2.43 -13.59 -0.12
CA MET A 1 -3.49 -14.59 0.14
C MET A 1 -3.15 -15.84 -0.66
N ASN A 2 -2.46 -16.81 -0.05
CA ASN A 2 -2.01 -18.03 -0.72
C ASN A 2 -2.05 -19.19 0.29
N MET A 3 -2.53 -20.35 -0.15
CA MET A 3 -2.61 -21.59 0.63
C MET A 3 -2.67 -22.77 -0.33
N ASP A 4 -2.46 -23.97 0.20
CA ASP A 4 -2.73 -25.21 -0.53
C ASP A 4 -4.18 -25.20 -1.08
N THR A 5 -4.30 -25.50 -2.37
CA THR A 5 -5.57 -25.40 -3.10
C THR A 5 -6.38 -26.69 -2.95
N SER A 6 -7.70 -26.60 -3.09
CA SER A 6 -8.57 -27.76 -2.97
C SER A 6 -8.23 -28.79 -4.06
N MET A 7 -7.95 -30.03 -3.64
CA MET A 7 -7.71 -31.13 -4.58
C MET A 7 -8.85 -31.30 -5.61
N PRO A 8 -10.15 -31.15 -5.25
CA PRO A 8 -11.24 -31.07 -6.22
C PRO A 8 -11.03 -30.01 -7.31
N GLY A 9 -10.60 -28.81 -6.93
CA GLY A 9 -10.33 -27.71 -7.87
C GLY A 9 -9.21 -28.05 -8.85
N ILE A 10 -8.10 -28.60 -8.34
CA ILE A 10 -6.96 -29.05 -9.17
C ILE A 10 -7.42 -30.12 -10.18
N VAL A 11 -8.13 -31.14 -9.70
CA VAL A 11 -8.62 -32.26 -10.54
C VAL A 11 -9.61 -31.76 -11.60
N GLY A 12 -10.54 -30.88 -11.22
CA GLY A 12 -11.51 -30.31 -12.15
C GLY A 12 -10.83 -29.52 -13.28
N TYR A 13 -9.87 -28.67 -12.94
CA TYR A 13 -9.11 -27.90 -13.94
C TYR A 13 -8.29 -28.80 -14.85
N PHE A 14 -7.51 -29.72 -14.27
CA PHE A 14 -6.67 -30.63 -15.03
C PHE A 14 -7.50 -31.46 -16.01
N THR A 15 -8.66 -31.96 -15.57
CA THR A 15 -9.58 -32.74 -16.41
C THR A 15 -10.09 -31.92 -17.60
N ALA A 16 -10.58 -30.71 -17.36
CA ALA A 16 -11.13 -29.87 -18.42
C ALA A 16 -10.06 -29.30 -19.36
N MET A 17 -8.85 -29.02 -18.84
CA MET A 17 -7.73 -28.50 -19.62
C MET A 17 -7.32 -29.45 -20.75
N LEU A 18 -7.44 -30.77 -20.57
CA LEU A 18 -7.15 -31.76 -21.62
C LEU A 18 -8.04 -31.60 -22.86
N PHE A 19 -9.24 -31.02 -22.71
CA PHE A 19 -10.16 -30.72 -23.81
C PHE A 19 -10.02 -29.30 -24.34
N ASN A 20 -9.25 -28.45 -23.63
CA ASN A 20 -9.02 -27.02 -23.92
C ASN A 20 -10.28 -26.24 -24.39
N PRO A 21 -11.43 -26.36 -23.68
CA PRO A 21 -12.65 -25.69 -24.11
C PRO A 21 -12.54 -24.18 -23.94
N ASN A 22 -13.04 -23.42 -24.92
CA ASN A 22 -13.02 -21.97 -24.89
C ASN A 22 -14.43 -21.41 -24.62
N ASN A 23 -14.67 -20.94 -23.39
CA ASN A 23 -15.98 -20.49 -22.91
C ASN A 23 -16.48 -19.18 -23.55
N VAL A 24 -15.74 -18.58 -24.49
CA VAL A 24 -16.19 -17.41 -25.25
C VAL A 24 -17.41 -17.71 -26.14
N ALA A 25 -17.47 -18.90 -26.72
CA ALA A 25 -18.47 -19.28 -27.72
C ALA A 25 -19.04 -20.67 -27.40
N LEU A 26 -20.37 -20.78 -27.37
CA LEU A 26 -21.08 -21.99 -26.94
C LEU A 26 -20.68 -23.23 -27.76
N GLU A 27 -20.45 -23.10 -29.06
CA GLU A 27 -20.06 -24.20 -29.94
C GLU A 27 -18.66 -24.75 -29.67
N ALA A 28 -17.79 -23.96 -29.03
CA ALA A 28 -16.43 -24.37 -28.65
C ALA A 28 -16.38 -24.99 -27.24
N SER A 29 -17.46 -24.89 -26.47
CA SER A 29 -17.47 -25.21 -25.05
C SER A 29 -18.86 -25.55 -24.48
N PRO A 30 -19.71 -26.35 -25.15
CA PRO A 30 -21.13 -26.46 -24.78
C PRO A 30 -21.33 -26.95 -23.34
N LEU A 31 -20.50 -27.90 -22.89
CA LEU A 31 -20.53 -28.41 -21.52
C LEU A 31 -19.97 -27.41 -20.51
N THR A 32 -18.79 -26.85 -20.75
CA THR A 32 -18.14 -25.97 -19.77
C THR A 32 -18.79 -24.59 -19.69
N THR A 33 -19.50 -24.14 -20.73
CA THR A 33 -20.40 -22.98 -20.68
C THR A 33 -21.60 -23.26 -19.78
N ALA A 34 -22.24 -24.43 -19.89
CA ALA A 34 -23.34 -24.81 -19.00
C ALA A 34 -22.87 -24.91 -17.53
N ILE A 35 -21.66 -25.43 -17.31
CA ILE A 35 -21.04 -25.48 -15.98
C ILE A 35 -20.76 -24.08 -15.45
N GLU A 36 -20.23 -23.16 -16.25
CA GLU A 36 -20.01 -21.78 -15.82
C GLU A 36 -21.31 -21.06 -15.43
N ILE A 37 -22.39 -21.26 -16.19
CA ILE A 37 -23.71 -20.74 -15.83
C ILE A 37 -24.18 -21.34 -14.49
N ALA A 38 -23.95 -22.62 -14.25
CA ALA A 38 -24.27 -23.26 -12.98
C ALA A 38 -23.45 -22.68 -11.81
N VAL A 39 -22.15 -22.46 -12.02
CA VAL A 39 -21.26 -21.81 -11.03
C VAL A 39 -21.70 -20.38 -10.74
N GLY A 40 -22.07 -19.61 -11.77
CA GLY A 40 -22.62 -18.27 -11.60
C GLY A 40 -23.88 -18.25 -10.73
N LYS A 41 -24.78 -19.24 -10.93
CA LYS A 41 -25.97 -19.42 -10.08
C LYS A 41 -25.62 -19.81 -8.64
N GLN A 42 -24.69 -20.74 -8.45
CA GLN A 42 -24.22 -21.16 -7.12
C GLN A 42 -23.66 -19.97 -6.33
N LEU A 43 -22.85 -19.13 -6.97
CA LEU A 43 -22.28 -17.93 -6.34
C LEU A 43 -23.33 -16.83 -6.12
N ALA A 44 -24.29 -16.66 -7.02
CA ALA A 44 -25.41 -15.74 -6.83
C ALA A 44 -26.30 -16.15 -5.64
N GLU A 45 -26.62 -17.43 -5.53
CA GLU A 45 -27.38 -17.98 -4.40
C GLU A 45 -26.62 -17.84 -3.07
N LEU A 46 -25.31 -18.07 -3.07
CA LEU A 46 -24.44 -17.90 -1.90
C LEU A 46 -24.55 -16.51 -1.27
N VAL A 47 -24.69 -15.46 -2.08
CA VAL A 47 -24.83 -14.08 -1.60
C VAL A 47 -26.28 -13.64 -1.39
N GLY A 48 -27.25 -14.56 -1.56
CA GLY A 48 -28.67 -14.30 -1.38
C GLY A 48 -29.36 -13.62 -2.56
N TYR A 49 -28.78 -13.68 -3.77
CA TYR A 49 -29.50 -13.26 -4.98
C TYR A 49 -30.51 -14.33 -5.40
N ASN A 50 -31.66 -13.87 -5.90
CA ASN A 50 -32.69 -14.75 -6.42
C ASN A 50 -32.22 -15.43 -7.73
N ILE A 51 -32.27 -16.75 -7.81
CA ILE A 51 -31.96 -17.52 -9.02
C ILE A 51 -33.20 -18.15 -9.67
N GLU A 52 -34.37 -17.97 -9.07
CA GLU A 52 -35.64 -18.50 -9.57
C GLU A 52 -36.17 -17.65 -10.72
N THR A 53 -36.56 -18.32 -11.81
CA THR A 53 -36.94 -17.65 -13.07
C THR A 53 -38.31 -16.99 -13.06
N LEU A 54 -39.12 -17.23 -12.02
CA LEU A 54 -40.48 -16.69 -11.89
C LEU A 54 -40.55 -15.41 -11.05
N GLN A 55 -39.47 -15.05 -10.37
CA GLN A 55 -39.38 -13.84 -9.54
C GLN A 55 -38.28 -12.93 -10.07
N ASN A 56 -38.53 -11.62 -10.11
CA ASN A 56 -37.54 -10.62 -10.53
C ASN A 56 -37.06 -9.80 -9.31
N PRO A 57 -35.81 -9.30 -9.32
CA PRO A 57 -34.79 -9.53 -10.34
C PRO A 57 -34.17 -10.94 -10.23
N ILE A 58 -33.77 -11.51 -11.37
CA ILE A 58 -33.01 -12.76 -11.44
C ILE A 58 -31.53 -12.41 -11.39
N GLY A 59 -30.77 -13.05 -10.50
CA GLY A 59 -29.33 -12.91 -10.37
C GLY A 59 -28.56 -13.66 -11.46
N TRP A 60 -27.36 -13.19 -11.76
CA TRP A 60 -26.46 -13.81 -12.73
C TRP A 60 -25.01 -13.62 -12.33
N GLY A 61 -24.15 -14.56 -12.70
CA GLY A 61 -22.71 -14.43 -12.48
C GLY A 61 -21.90 -15.19 -13.52
N HIS A 62 -20.63 -14.84 -13.62
CA HIS A 62 -19.65 -15.56 -14.46
C HIS A 62 -18.25 -15.51 -13.85
N ILE A 63 -17.35 -16.36 -14.35
CA ILE A 63 -15.96 -16.43 -13.91
C ILE A 63 -15.12 -15.44 -14.71
N THR A 64 -14.27 -14.66 -14.05
CA THR A 64 -13.29 -13.78 -14.70
C THR A 64 -11.88 -14.34 -14.50
N ALA A 65 -10.88 -13.82 -15.22
CA ALA A 65 -9.48 -14.15 -14.97
C ALA A 65 -9.08 -13.88 -13.52
N ASP A 66 -9.53 -12.74 -12.96
CA ASP A 66 -9.31 -12.35 -11.58
C ASP A 66 -10.31 -11.28 -11.10
N GLY A 67 -10.25 -10.95 -9.81
CA GLY A 67 -11.10 -9.92 -9.20
C GLY A 67 -10.80 -8.49 -9.66
N SER A 68 -9.63 -8.20 -10.22
CA SER A 68 -9.35 -6.89 -10.83
C SER A 68 -10.16 -6.71 -12.11
N ILE A 69 -10.31 -7.76 -12.92
CA ILE A 69 -11.19 -7.78 -14.08
C ILE A 69 -12.66 -7.70 -13.67
N ALA A 70 -13.08 -8.42 -12.64
CA ALA A 70 -14.44 -8.32 -12.11
C ALA A 70 -14.78 -6.89 -11.61
N ASN A 71 -13.86 -6.24 -10.89
CA ASN A 71 -14.00 -4.85 -10.46
C ASN A 71 -14.02 -3.87 -11.65
N LEU A 72 -13.24 -4.13 -12.70
CA LEU A 72 -13.27 -3.34 -13.93
C LEU A 72 -14.62 -3.47 -14.65
N GLU A 73 -15.14 -4.69 -14.78
CA GLU A 73 -16.45 -4.97 -15.38
C GLU A 73 -17.60 -4.34 -14.59
N SER A 74 -17.57 -4.39 -13.25
CA SER A 74 -18.57 -3.76 -12.40
C SER A 74 -18.60 -2.24 -12.58
N MET A 75 -17.42 -1.62 -12.65
CA MET A 75 -17.27 -0.20 -12.93
C MET A 75 -17.75 0.16 -14.34
N TRP A 76 -17.41 -0.66 -15.34
CA TRP A 76 -17.86 -0.45 -16.72
C TRP A 76 -19.39 -0.52 -16.83
N ALA A 77 -20.01 -1.50 -16.18
CA ALA A 77 -21.46 -1.62 -16.11
C ALA A 77 -22.11 -0.42 -15.38
N ALA A 78 -21.57 -0.01 -14.22
CA ALA A 78 -22.07 1.14 -13.48
C ALA A 78 -21.96 2.46 -14.26
N ARG A 79 -20.85 2.66 -14.98
CA ARG A 79 -20.66 3.79 -15.90
C ARG A 79 -21.75 3.81 -16.96
N ASN A 80 -21.92 2.69 -17.66
CA ASN A 80 -22.86 2.59 -18.76
C ASN A 80 -24.32 2.72 -18.31
N LEU A 81 -24.67 2.15 -17.15
CA LEU A 81 -25.97 2.32 -16.50
C LEU A 81 -26.29 3.81 -16.31
N LYS A 82 -25.33 4.57 -15.78
CA LYS A 82 -25.50 5.99 -15.45
C LYS A 82 -25.77 6.86 -16.68
N PHE A 83 -25.18 6.52 -17.82
CA PHE A 83 -25.36 7.25 -19.09
C PHE A 83 -26.51 6.74 -19.96
N TYR A 84 -27.11 5.58 -19.63
CA TYR A 84 -28.16 4.99 -20.44
C TYR A 84 -29.40 5.90 -20.60
N PRO A 85 -29.94 6.55 -19.53
CA PRO A 85 -31.07 7.47 -19.68
C PRO A 85 -30.78 8.68 -20.57
N LEU A 86 -29.55 9.22 -20.52
CA LEU A 86 -29.12 10.31 -21.41
C LEU A 86 -29.10 9.87 -22.87
N SER A 87 -28.60 8.66 -23.13
CA SER A 87 -28.58 8.06 -24.48
C SER A 87 -30.01 7.86 -25.02
N LEU A 88 -30.91 7.39 -24.16
CA LEU A 88 -32.32 7.23 -24.52
C LEU A 88 -33.02 8.57 -24.77
N ARG A 89 -32.71 9.61 -23.98
CA ARG A 89 -33.23 10.96 -24.19
C ARG A 89 -32.90 11.48 -25.60
N LEU A 90 -31.66 11.27 -26.06
CA LEU A 90 -31.25 11.64 -27.43
C LEU A 90 -31.93 10.78 -28.51
N ALA A 91 -32.10 9.49 -28.26
CA ALA A 91 -32.83 8.62 -29.18
C ALA A 91 -34.31 9.03 -29.31
N MET A 92 -34.93 9.48 -28.22
CA MET A 92 -36.30 10.04 -28.19
C MET A 92 -36.43 11.41 -28.88
N MET A 93 -35.33 12.07 -29.23
CA MET A 93 -35.35 13.25 -30.09
C MET A 93 -35.20 12.88 -31.58
N ASN A 94 -35.12 11.58 -31.89
CA ASN A 94 -34.85 11.04 -33.21
C ASN A 94 -35.70 9.79 -33.46
N GLN A 95 -35.09 8.61 -33.54
CA GLN A 95 -35.74 7.36 -33.95
C GLN A 95 -36.83 6.89 -32.98
N LEU A 96 -36.84 7.37 -31.73
CA LEU A 96 -37.84 7.06 -30.70
C LEU A 96 -38.75 8.25 -30.37
N GLU A 97 -38.84 9.27 -31.24
CA GLU A 97 -39.70 10.45 -31.02
C GLU A 97 -41.16 10.08 -30.75
N PHE A 98 -41.67 9.06 -31.43
CA PHE A 98 -43.07 8.64 -31.34
C PHE A 98 -43.50 8.08 -29.96
N ILE A 99 -42.57 7.77 -29.05
CA ILE A 99 -42.88 7.37 -27.66
C ILE A 99 -42.56 8.46 -26.63
N ALA A 100 -41.94 9.56 -27.05
CA ALA A 100 -41.41 10.58 -26.14
C ALA A 100 -42.53 11.26 -25.31
N ASP A 101 -43.72 11.40 -25.89
CA ASP A 101 -44.87 12.05 -25.25
C ASP A 101 -45.71 11.12 -24.36
N THR A 102 -45.35 9.84 -24.26
CA THR A 102 -46.13 8.83 -23.52
C THR A 102 -45.30 8.00 -22.55
N PHE A 103 -43.98 7.86 -22.76
CA PHE A 103 -43.15 6.99 -21.93
C PHE A 103 -42.78 7.65 -20.60
N HIS A 104 -43.38 7.13 -19.52
CA HIS A 104 -43.15 7.61 -18.17
C HIS A 104 -42.07 6.78 -17.46
N VAL A 105 -41.25 7.41 -16.65
CA VAL A 105 -40.32 6.75 -15.73
C VAL A 105 -40.42 7.43 -14.37
N ASP A 106 -40.21 6.67 -13.30
CA ASP A 106 -40.20 7.25 -11.96
C ASP A 106 -38.85 7.91 -11.68
N THR A 107 -38.90 9.13 -11.15
CA THR A 107 -37.72 9.82 -10.61
C THR A 107 -37.15 9.05 -9.41
N CYS A 108 -35.96 9.47 -8.96
CA CYS A 108 -35.34 8.95 -7.73
C CYS A 108 -36.25 9.02 -6.50
N THR A 109 -37.17 9.99 -6.46
CA THR A 109 -38.12 10.23 -5.37
C THR A 109 -39.51 9.62 -5.62
N HIS A 110 -39.61 8.68 -6.58
CA HIS A 110 -40.84 7.97 -6.95
C HIS A 110 -41.96 8.86 -7.54
N GLU A 111 -41.61 9.99 -8.15
CA GLU A 111 -42.56 10.78 -8.94
C GLU A 111 -42.54 10.28 -10.40
N SER A 112 -43.70 9.89 -10.94
CA SER A 112 -43.78 9.45 -12.34
C SER A 112 -43.87 10.63 -13.28
N LYS A 113 -42.93 10.73 -14.25
CA LYS A 113 -42.88 11.80 -15.26
C LYS A 113 -42.55 11.23 -16.63
N LEU A 114 -42.89 11.96 -17.69
CA LEU A 114 -42.38 11.67 -19.04
C LEU A 114 -40.84 11.76 -19.03
N LEU A 115 -40.15 10.74 -19.56
CA LEU A 115 -38.67 10.73 -19.57
C LEU A 115 -38.11 11.98 -20.28
N LYS A 116 -38.82 12.49 -21.29
CA LYS A 116 -38.42 13.72 -21.98
C LYS A 116 -38.39 14.96 -21.07
N ASP A 117 -39.19 14.99 -20.01
CA ASP A 117 -39.31 16.17 -19.15
C ASP A 117 -38.35 16.12 -17.95
N PHE A 118 -37.53 15.06 -17.84
CA PHE A 118 -36.50 14.97 -16.81
C PHE A 118 -35.40 16.01 -17.05
N THR A 119 -34.96 16.63 -15.96
CA THR A 119 -33.68 17.36 -15.91
C THR A 119 -32.49 16.40 -16.07
N THR A 120 -31.31 16.91 -16.44
CA THR A 120 -30.07 16.12 -16.46
C THR A 120 -29.82 15.45 -15.10
N TRP A 121 -30.07 16.16 -14.00
CA TRP A 121 -29.91 15.63 -12.65
C TRP A 121 -30.84 14.44 -12.39
N GLU A 122 -32.11 14.54 -12.75
CA GLU A 122 -33.06 13.43 -12.59
C GLU A 122 -32.67 12.24 -13.47
N LEU A 123 -32.23 12.46 -14.72
CA LEU A 123 -31.78 11.39 -15.62
C LEU A 123 -30.58 10.61 -15.05
N LEU A 124 -29.62 11.31 -14.42
CA LEU A 124 -28.45 10.70 -13.78
C LEU A 124 -28.78 9.98 -12.47
N ASN A 125 -29.98 10.19 -11.91
CA ASN A 125 -30.37 9.67 -10.59
C ASN A 125 -31.58 8.72 -10.64
N ILE A 126 -32.01 8.28 -11.82
CA ILE A 126 -32.97 7.18 -11.93
C ILE A 126 -32.42 5.96 -11.18
N LEU A 127 -33.30 5.28 -10.42
CA LEU A 127 -32.92 4.08 -9.68
C LEU A 127 -32.33 3.02 -10.63
N PRO A 128 -31.22 2.33 -10.27
CA PRO A 128 -30.62 1.29 -11.10
C PRO A 128 -31.63 0.28 -11.64
N SER A 129 -32.55 -0.20 -10.79
CA SER A 129 -33.62 -1.12 -11.18
C SER A 129 -34.53 -0.56 -12.27
N ASN A 130 -34.88 0.73 -12.18
CA ASN A 130 -35.77 1.38 -13.14
C ASN A 130 -35.05 1.58 -14.48
N VAL A 131 -33.75 1.92 -14.47
CA VAL A 131 -32.96 2.00 -15.71
C VAL A 131 -32.89 0.65 -16.41
N LEU A 132 -32.66 -0.44 -15.66
CA LEU A 132 -32.62 -1.80 -16.21
C LEU A 132 -33.97 -2.29 -16.72
N ASP A 133 -35.07 -1.71 -16.25
CA ASP A 133 -36.43 -2.06 -16.66
C ASP A 133 -36.91 -1.39 -17.94
N ILE A 134 -36.29 -0.26 -18.30
CA ILE A 134 -36.66 0.54 -19.49
C ILE A 134 -36.77 -0.30 -20.77
N PRO A 135 -35.82 -1.18 -21.14
CA PRO A 135 -35.91 -1.95 -22.39
C PRO A 135 -37.10 -2.90 -22.42
N THR A 136 -37.38 -3.57 -21.29
CA THR A 136 -38.55 -4.44 -21.14
C THR A 136 -39.83 -3.62 -21.27
N ARG A 137 -39.93 -2.50 -20.56
CA ARG A 137 -41.10 -1.61 -20.62
C ARG A 137 -41.35 -1.03 -22.00
N ILE A 138 -40.31 -0.60 -22.71
CA ILE A 138 -40.42 -0.11 -24.09
C ILE A 138 -40.99 -1.20 -25.02
N ASN A 139 -40.61 -2.47 -24.80
CA ASN A 139 -41.17 -3.58 -25.56
C ASN A 139 -42.62 -3.88 -25.20
N GLU A 140 -42.94 -3.96 -23.90
CA GLU A 140 -44.29 -4.29 -23.43
C GLU A 140 -45.32 -3.19 -23.73
N GLU A 141 -44.94 -1.92 -23.57
CA GLU A 141 -45.84 -0.78 -23.74
C GLU A 141 -46.03 -0.38 -25.21
N TYR A 142 -45.01 -0.58 -26.07
CA TYR A 142 -45.01 -0.08 -27.46
C TYR A 142 -44.76 -1.14 -28.53
N GLY A 143 -44.50 -2.39 -28.15
CA GLY A 143 -44.15 -3.46 -29.09
C GLY A 143 -42.79 -3.28 -29.77
N ILE A 144 -41.93 -2.38 -29.27
CA ILE A 144 -40.62 -2.10 -29.85
C ILE A 144 -39.70 -3.30 -29.62
N THR A 145 -39.14 -3.86 -30.69
CA THR A 145 -38.28 -5.04 -30.61
C THR A 145 -36.89 -4.69 -30.05
N ALA A 146 -36.21 -5.70 -29.47
CA ALA A 146 -34.84 -5.57 -28.96
C ALA A 146 -33.88 -5.02 -30.02
N GLN A 147 -34.02 -5.54 -31.25
CA GLN A 147 -33.19 -5.17 -32.38
C GLN A 147 -33.38 -3.70 -32.76
N PHE A 148 -34.63 -3.24 -32.87
CA PHE A 148 -34.90 -1.84 -33.18
C PHE A 148 -34.41 -0.91 -32.07
N LEU A 149 -34.67 -1.24 -30.81
CA LEU A 149 -34.21 -0.43 -29.66
C LEU A 149 -32.68 -0.33 -29.63
N GLN A 150 -31.99 -1.44 -29.86
CA GLN A 150 -30.53 -1.48 -30.01
C GLN A 150 -30.05 -0.55 -31.14
N ASP A 151 -30.62 -0.66 -32.33
CA ASP A 151 -30.22 0.15 -33.48
C ASP A 151 -30.52 1.64 -33.27
N ALA A 152 -31.59 1.97 -32.56
CA ALA A 152 -31.98 3.33 -32.21
C ALA A 152 -31.05 3.96 -31.15
N LEU A 153 -30.57 3.17 -30.18
CA LEU A 153 -29.70 3.66 -29.11
C LEU A 153 -28.23 3.69 -29.50
N LYS A 154 -27.79 2.80 -30.38
CA LYS A 154 -26.38 2.61 -30.77
C LYS A 154 -25.64 3.93 -31.07
N PRO A 155 -26.20 4.93 -31.77
CA PRO A 155 -25.51 6.19 -32.06
C PRO A 155 -25.30 7.13 -30.85
N TYR A 156 -25.89 6.81 -29.70
CA TYR A 156 -25.91 7.66 -28.50
C TYR A 156 -25.29 7.00 -27.28
N LEU A 157 -25.23 5.67 -27.26
CA LEU A 157 -24.62 4.87 -26.19
C LEU A 157 -23.18 5.29 -25.87
N ALA A 158 -22.85 5.40 -24.57
CA ALA A 158 -21.51 5.75 -24.11
C ALA A 158 -20.42 4.79 -24.62
N GLN A 159 -20.78 3.53 -24.88
CA GLN A 159 -19.91 2.52 -25.51
C GLN A 159 -19.53 2.90 -26.94
N THR A 160 -20.42 3.56 -27.68
CA THR A 160 -20.19 3.96 -29.08
C THR A 160 -19.47 5.30 -29.17
N VAL A 161 -19.88 6.27 -28.36
CA VAL A 161 -19.50 7.69 -28.59
C VAL A 161 -18.54 8.25 -27.54
N GLY A 162 -18.19 7.44 -26.54
CA GLY A 162 -17.46 7.87 -25.37
C GLY A 162 -18.34 8.70 -24.42
N LYS A 163 -18.07 8.60 -23.12
CA LYS A 163 -18.84 9.34 -22.09
C LYS A 163 -18.74 10.86 -22.26
N GLU A 164 -17.59 11.38 -22.71
CA GLU A 164 -17.32 12.82 -22.81
C GLU A 164 -18.24 13.54 -23.80
N ARG A 165 -18.73 12.83 -24.83
CA ARG A 165 -19.74 13.40 -25.73
C ARG A 165 -21.04 13.66 -24.96
N LEU A 166 -21.50 12.68 -24.18
CA LEU A 166 -22.73 12.81 -23.38
C LEU A 166 -22.55 13.83 -22.25
N GLU A 167 -21.39 13.86 -21.61
CA GLU A 167 -21.09 14.84 -20.57
C GLU A 167 -21.17 16.27 -21.09
N ARG A 168 -20.62 16.55 -22.29
CA ARG A 168 -20.72 17.87 -22.93
C ARG A 168 -22.15 18.22 -23.35
N GLU A 169 -22.86 17.28 -23.96
CA GLU A 169 -24.22 17.48 -24.46
C GLU A 169 -25.20 17.83 -23.33
N PHE A 170 -25.03 17.19 -22.18
CA PHE A 170 -25.92 17.35 -21.02
C PHE A 170 -25.36 18.23 -19.91
N HIS A 171 -24.19 18.85 -20.11
CA HIS A 171 -23.47 19.66 -19.11
C HIS A 171 -23.25 18.92 -17.77
N VAL A 172 -22.74 17.69 -17.86
CA VAL A 172 -22.47 16.84 -16.70
C VAL A 172 -21.06 17.07 -16.18
N GLU A 173 -20.97 17.45 -14.91
CA GLU A 173 -19.71 17.52 -14.18
C GLU A 173 -19.09 16.12 -13.94
N PRO A 174 -17.76 16.00 -13.76
CA PRO A 174 -17.12 14.73 -13.44
C PRO A 174 -17.77 14.05 -12.22
N MET A 175 -18.41 12.91 -12.44
CA MET A 175 -19.14 12.17 -11.42
C MET A 175 -18.20 11.42 -10.46
N ALA A 176 -18.66 11.19 -9.23
CA ALA A 176 -17.88 10.51 -8.19
C ALA A 176 -18.07 8.99 -8.19
N TYR A 177 -17.03 8.27 -7.77
CA TYR A 177 -17.04 6.85 -7.43
C TYR A 177 -16.48 6.74 -6.00
N PHE A 178 -17.29 6.33 -5.01
CA PHE A 178 -16.82 6.26 -3.63
C PHE A 178 -16.36 4.85 -3.28
N ALA A 179 -15.25 4.74 -2.56
CA ALA A 179 -14.76 3.49 -2.00
C ALA A 179 -14.04 3.78 -0.69
N SER A 180 -13.92 2.78 0.19
CA SER A 180 -13.12 2.93 1.41
C SER A 180 -11.68 3.36 1.08
N ALA A 181 -11.05 4.19 1.92
CA ALA A 181 -9.66 4.64 1.71
C ALA A 181 -8.65 3.49 1.66
N THR A 182 -9.05 2.29 2.09
CA THR A 182 -8.28 1.04 2.05
C THR A 182 -8.58 0.19 0.80
N MET A 183 -9.19 0.79 -0.22
CA MET A 183 -9.51 0.14 -1.50
C MET A 183 -8.29 -0.49 -2.17
N HIS A 184 -8.52 -1.64 -2.81
CA HIS A 184 -7.53 -2.28 -3.64
C HIS A 184 -7.18 -1.41 -4.86
N TYR A 185 -5.93 -1.48 -5.33
CA TYR A 185 -5.44 -0.66 -6.44
C TYR A 185 -6.24 -0.84 -7.74
N SER A 186 -7.00 -1.94 -7.88
CA SER A 186 -7.86 -2.19 -9.04
C SER A 186 -8.90 -1.10 -9.26
N TRP A 187 -9.34 -0.40 -8.20
CA TRP A 187 -10.32 0.68 -8.30
C TRP A 187 -9.80 1.93 -9.04
N PRO A 188 -8.71 2.59 -8.59
CA PRO A 188 -8.14 3.70 -9.37
C PRO A 188 -7.63 3.27 -10.75
N LYS A 189 -7.12 2.03 -10.89
CA LYS A 189 -6.73 1.47 -12.20
C LYS A 189 -7.94 1.30 -13.13
N GLY A 190 -9.04 0.73 -12.63
CA GLY A 190 -10.28 0.55 -13.38
C GLY A 190 -10.88 1.89 -13.81
N ALA A 191 -10.81 2.92 -12.96
CA ALA A 191 -11.25 4.26 -13.31
C ALA A 191 -10.41 4.87 -14.44
N ALA A 192 -9.10 4.66 -14.43
CA ALA A 192 -8.24 5.06 -15.54
C ALA A 192 -8.60 4.34 -16.85
N ILE A 193 -8.78 3.01 -16.81
CA ILE A 193 -9.12 2.19 -17.99
C ILE A 193 -10.49 2.55 -18.58
N THR A 194 -11.49 2.79 -17.74
CA THR A 194 -12.86 3.12 -18.18
C THR A 194 -13.03 4.57 -18.64
N GLY A 195 -11.97 5.39 -18.56
CA GLY A 195 -11.98 6.81 -18.89
C GLY A 195 -12.61 7.70 -17.82
N ILE A 196 -12.93 7.16 -16.64
CA ILE A 196 -13.45 7.94 -15.49
C ILE A 196 -12.36 8.80 -14.87
N GLY A 197 -11.12 8.32 -14.85
CA GLY A 197 -9.98 8.99 -14.21
C GLY A 197 -9.90 8.71 -12.71
N SER A 198 -8.70 8.40 -12.21
CA SER A 198 -8.48 7.98 -10.81
C SER A 198 -8.83 9.06 -9.78
N GLU A 199 -8.77 10.33 -10.14
CA GLU A 199 -9.16 11.45 -9.26
C GLU A 199 -10.66 11.46 -8.93
N ASN A 200 -11.47 10.77 -9.74
CA ASN A 200 -12.90 10.61 -9.50
C ASN A 200 -13.23 9.41 -8.60
N VAL A 201 -12.24 8.60 -8.23
CA VAL A 201 -12.37 7.59 -7.17
C VAL A 201 -12.06 8.25 -5.83
N VAL A 202 -13.11 8.64 -5.12
CA VAL A 202 -13.02 9.42 -3.89
C VAL A 202 -12.92 8.49 -2.69
N PRO A 203 -11.81 8.52 -1.93
CA PRO A 203 -11.66 7.67 -0.75
C PRO A 203 -12.53 8.19 0.40
N VAL A 204 -13.27 7.28 1.03
CA VAL A 204 -14.02 7.50 2.27
C VAL A 204 -13.14 7.13 3.45
N LYS A 205 -13.13 7.93 4.51
CA LYS A 205 -12.35 7.63 5.73
C LYS A 205 -12.72 6.28 6.34
N VAL A 206 -11.84 5.78 7.19
CA VAL A 206 -12.02 4.50 7.90
C VAL A 206 -12.01 4.65 9.42
N ASP A 207 -12.66 3.71 10.09
CA ASP A 207 -12.66 3.57 11.54
C ASP A 207 -11.36 2.92 12.08
N ASN A 208 -11.29 2.72 13.40
CA ASN A 208 -10.12 2.11 14.06
C ASN A 208 -9.89 0.63 13.69
N SER A 209 -10.82 0.00 12.98
CA SER A 209 -10.71 -1.36 12.45
C SER A 209 -10.51 -1.36 10.93
N ALA A 210 -10.20 -0.21 10.33
CA ALA A 210 -10.00 0.00 8.89
C ALA A 210 -11.26 -0.28 8.03
N ARG A 211 -12.46 -0.22 8.62
CA ARG A 211 -13.74 -0.28 7.90
C ARG A 211 -14.16 1.12 7.47
N MET A 212 -14.87 1.26 6.36
CA MET A 212 -15.47 2.53 5.92
C MET A 212 -16.26 3.20 7.05
N ASP A 213 -16.03 4.50 7.27
CA ASP A 213 -16.82 5.33 8.18
C ASP A 213 -18.11 5.82 7.48
N PRO A 214 -19.30 5.35 7.89
CA PRO A 214 -20.56 5.78 7.28
C PRO A 214 -20.82 7.29 7.43
N ASN A 215 -20.31 7.92 8.49
CA ASN A 215 -20.50 9.35 8.69
C ASN A 215 -19.72 10.18 7.67
N ASP A 216 -18.51 9.74 7.32
CA ASP A 216 -17.72 10.39 6.29
C ASP A 216 -18.34 10.19 4.90
N LEU A 217 -18.88 9.00 4.60
CA LEU A 217 -19.65 8.78 3.38
C LEU A 217 -20.86 9.71 3.30
N ARG A 218 -21.65 9.81 4.39
CA ARG A 218 -22.81 10.72 4.47
C ARG A 218 -22.39 12.17 4.24
N ARG A 219 -21.28 12.62 4.83
CA ARG A 219 -20.72 13.96 4.62
C ARG A 219 -20.36 14.20 3.15
N LEU A 220 -19.62 13.28 2.52
CA LEU A 220 -19.20 13.39 1.13
C LEU A 220 -20.37 13.42 0.13
N LEU A 221 -21.40 12.59 0.36
CA LEU A 221 -22.62 12.60 -0.46
C LEU A 221 -23.41 13.90 -0.28
N HIS A 222 -23.42 14.48 0.93
CA HIS A 222 -23.99 15.80 1.16
C HIS A 222 -23.22 16.90 0.43
N GLU A 223 -21.89 16.82 0.37
CA GLU A 223 -21.07 17.73 -0.42
C GLU A 223 -21.45 17.62 -1.90
N CYS A 224 -21.54 16.41 -2.45
CA CYS A 224 -22.00 16.17 -3.83
C CYS A 224 -23.33 16.87 -4.15
N LEU A 225 -24.32 16.83 -3.26
CA LEU A 225 -25.61 17.51 -3.46
C LEU A 225 -25.54 19.04 -3.42
N ASN A 226 -24.61 19.60 -2.65
CA ASN A 226 -24.55 21.03 -2.33
C ASN A 226 -23.47 21.79 -3.10
N LEU A 227 -22.76 21.12 -4.02
CA LEU A 227 -21.75 21.75 -4.86
C LEU A 227 -22.35 22.87 -5.70
N LYS A 228 -21.53 23.90 -5.91
CA LYS A 228 -21.85 25.08 -6.71
C LYS A 228 -20.77 25.33 -7.75
N ASP A 229 -21.16 25.85 -8.90
CA ASP A 229 -20.22 26.28 -9.93
C ASP A 229 -19.45 27.54 -9.50
N ALA A 230 -18.50 27.98 -10.33
CA ALA A 230 -17.70 29.19 -10.07
C ALA A 230 -18.55 30.48 -10.00
N GLN A 231 -19.79 30.44 -10.48
CA GLN A 231 -20.76 31.54 -10.46
C GLN A 231 -21.73 31.46 -9.28
N GLY A 232 -21.65 30.40 -8.45
CA GLY A 232 -22.47 30.19 -7.26
C GLY A 232 -23.82 29.51 -7.53
N ASN A 233 -24.08 29.02 -8.75
CA ASN A 233 -25.29 28.26 -9.07
C ASN A 233 -25.16 26.80 -8.58
N PRO A 234 -26.27 26.14 -8.22
CA PRO A 234 -26.23 24.70 -7.89
C PRO A 234 -25.67 23.87 -9.04
N ALA A 235 -24.60 23.12 -8.76
CA ALA A 235 -23.92 22.22 -9.70
C ALA A 235 -23.63 20.88 -8.99
N PRO A 236 -24.66 20.11 -8.65
CA PRO A 236 -24.48 18.89 -7.86
C PRO A 236 -23.71 17.84 -8.66
N ARG A 237 -22.85 17.09 -7.96
CA ARG A 237 -22.02 16.03 -8.55
C ARG A 237 -22.72 14.69 -8.41
N ALA A 238 -23.11 14.09 -9.54
CA ALA A 238 -23.73 12.76 -9.53
C ALA A 238 -22.71 11.68 -9.17
N VAL A 239 -23.23 10.52 -8.74
CA VAL A 239 -22.43 9.40 -8.22
C VAL A 239 -22.69 8.15 -9.06
N TYR A 240 -21.63 7.54 -9.58
CA TYR A 240 -21.70 6.26 -10.26
C TYR A 240 -22.06 5.15 -9.28
N ALA A 241 -21.21 4.95 -8.28
CA ALA A 241 -21.33 3.89 -7.31
C ALA A 241 -20.67 4.23 -5.96
N VAL A 242 -21.08 3.48 -4.94
CA VAL A 242 -20.36 3.31 -3.68
C VAL A 242 -19.89 1.84 -3.62
N VAL A 243 -18.63 1.63 -3.27
CA VAL A 243 -18.03 0.32 -3.06
C VAL A 243 -17.95 0.03 -1.57
N ALA A 244 -18.61 -1.05 -1.14
CA ALA A 244 -18.41 -1.63 0.17
C ALA A 244 -17.42 -2.79 0.05
N ILE A 245 -16.29 -2.71 0.76
CA ILE A 245 -15.27 -3.76 0.75
C ILE A 245 -15.64 -4.82 1.78
N VAL A 246 -15.82 -6.05 1.31
CA VAL A 246 -16.06 -7.22 2.17
C VAL A 246 -14.75 -7.99 2.24
N GLY A 247 -13.91 -7.62 3.20
CA GLY A 247 -12.60 -8.22 3.39
C GLY A 247 -11.46 -7.45 2.70
N SER A 248 -11.06 -6.32 3.30
CA SER A 248 -9.95 -5.50 2.79
C SER A 248 -8.64 -6.29 2.65
N THR A 249 -7.83 -5.99 1.65
CA THR A 249 -6.59 -6.73 1.32
C THR A 249 -5.60 -6.83 2.49
N GLU A 250 -5.42 -5.75 3.23
CA GLU A 250 -4.37 -5.62 4.23
C GLU A 250 -4.81 -6.04 5.66
N HIS A 251 -6.11 -5.97 5.95
CA HIS A 251 -6.65 -6.09 7.32
C HIS A 251 -7.83 -7.07 7.44
N GLY A 252 -8.35 -7.56 6.31
CA GLY A 252 -9.57 -8.37 6.30
C GLY A 252 -10.81 -7.64 6.83
N ALA A 253 -10.81 -6.30 6.87
CA ALA A 253 -11.91 -5.47 7.37
C ALA A 253 -13.16 -5.62 6.50
N CYS A 254 -14.34 -5.63 7.13
CA CYS A 254 -15.63 -5.72 6.46
C CYS A 254 -16.41 -4.41 6.63
N ASP A 255 -16.67 -3.71 5.53
CA ASP A 255 -17.40 -2.44 5.54
C ASP A 255 -18.88 -2.62 5.95
N PRO A 256 -19.47 -1.66 6.67
CA PRO A 256 -20.83 -1.78 7.23
C PRO A 256 -21.91 -1.59 6.15
N ILE A 257 -22.20 -2.64 5.38
CA ILE A 257 -23.15 -2.59 4.24
C ILE A 257 -24.53 -2.08 4.65
N LYS A 258 -25.03 -2.48 5.82
CA LYS A 258 -26.34 -2.02 6.31
C LYS A 258 -26.37 -0.49 6.46
N ASP A 259 -25.35 0.12 7.07
CA ASP A 259 -25.29 1.57 7.24
C ASP A 259 -25.19 2.28 5.87
N ILE A 260 -24.47 1.69 4.91
CA ILE A 260 -24.37 2.22 3.54
C ILE A 260 -25.73 2.14 2.82
N LEU A 261 -26.52 1.09 3.04
CA LEU A 261 -27.88 0.97 2.53
C LEU A 261 -28.81 2.02 3.13
N ASP A 262 -28.77 2.21 4.45
CA ASP A 262 -29.55 3.23 5.15
C ASP A 262 -29.21 4.64 4.61
N ILE A 263 -27.93 4.91 4.35
CA ILE A 263 -27.46 6.14 3.68
C ILE A 263 -28.00 6.22 2.25
N ARG A 264 -27.94 5.14 1.47
CA ARG A 264 -28.48 5.13 0.09
C ARG A 264 -29.95 5.52 0.08
N ASP A 265 -30.76 4.98 0.98
CA ASP A 265 -32.18 5.30 1.08
C ASP A 265 -32.45 6.71 1.61
N GLU A 266 -31.59 7.21 2.51
CA GLU A 266 -31.59 8.61 2.95
C GLU A 266 -31.37 9.57 1.77
N PHE A 267 -30.40 9.28 0.90
CA PHE A 267 -30.04 10.14 -0.24
C PHE A 267 -31.00 10.00 -1.42
N ARG A 268 -31.63 8.84 -1.61
CA ARG A 268 -32.69 8.66 -2.61
C ARG A 268 -33.87 9.59 -2.37
N LYS A 269 -34.25 9.80 -1.10
CA LYS A 269 -35.28 10.79 -0.70
C LYS A 269 -34.89 12.24 -1.04
N LYS A 270 -33.59 12.51 -1.23
CA LYS A 270 -33.04 13.81 -1.64
C LYS A 270 -32.75 13.88 -3.14
N GLY A 271 -33.13 12.86 -3.91
CA GLY A 271 -32.95 12.81 -5.36
C GLY A 271 -31.56 12.35 -5.83
N LEU A 272 -30.74 11.73 -4.97
CA LEU A 272 -29.45 11.15 -5.33
C LEU A 272 -29.48 9.61 -5.24
N SER A 273 -29.12 8.94 -6.32
CA SER A 273 -29.07 7.47 -6.41
C SER A 273 -27.75 7.00 -7.01
N PHE A 274 -27.27 5.86 -6.53
CA PHE A 274 -26.01 5.24 -6.94
C PHE A 274 -26.09 3.71 -6.90
N VAL A 275 -25.22 3.07 -7.67
CA VAL A 275 -24.98 1.62 -7.61
C VAL A 275 -24.24 1.30 -6.31
N LEU A 276 -24.64 0.24 -5.62
CA LEU A 276 -23.86 -0.33 -4.51
C LEU A 276 -23.13 -1.57 -5.02
N HIS A 277 -21.80 -1.55 -5.01
CA HIS A 277 -20.98 -2.70 -5.35
C HIS A 277 -20.34 -3.28 -4.09
N GLY A 278 -20.44 -4.60 -3.90
CA GLY A 278 -19.70 -5.32 -2.87
C GLY A 278 -18.39 -5.85 -3.42
N ASP A 279 -17.25 -5.27 -3.05
CA ASP A 279 -15.94 -5.86 -3.35
C ASP A 279 -15.67 -7.00 -2.36
N GLY A 280 -16.21 -8.17 -2.68
CA GLY A 280 -16.11 -9.39 -1.88
C GLY A 280 -15.06 -10.37 -2.41
N ALA A 281 -14.07 -9.87 -3.17
CA ALA A 281 -13.02 -10.73 -3.73
C ALA A 281 -12.43 -11.67 -2.67
N TRP A 282 -12.18 -11.17 -1.46
CA TRP A 282 -11.79 -12.00 -0.31
C TRP A 282 -12.99 -12.51 0.50
N GLY A 283 -13.98 -11.66 0.79
CA GLY A 283 -14.99 -11.95 1.82
C GLY A 283 -16.19 -12.80 1.37
N THR A 284 -16.46 -12.94 0.07
CA THR A 284 -17.73 -13.56 -0.37
C THR A 284 -17.90 -15.01 0.08
N TYR A 285 -16.85 -15.84 0.04
CA TYR A 285 -16.97 -17.23 0.50
C TYR A 285 -17.27 -17.35 1.99
N PHE A 286 -16.99 -16.33 2.83
CA PHE A 286 -17.38 -16.36 4.25
C PHE A 286 -18.90 -16.31 4.45
N ALA A 287 -19.70 -16.03 3.40
CA ALA A 287 -21.15 -16.20 3.43
C ALA A 287 -21.59 -17.64 3.72
N THR A 288 -20.73 -18.65 3.44
CA THR A 288 -21.03 -20.04 3.79
C THR A 288 -21.03 -20.29 5.30
N ALA A 289 -20.50 -19.36 6.10
CA ALA A 289 -20.51 -19.44 7.57
C ALA A 289 -21.78 -18.85 8.21
N ILE A 290 -22.75 -18.36 7.42
CA ILE A 290 -24.03 -17.85 7.93
C ILE A 290 -24.90 -19.05 8.41
N PRO A 291 -25.39 -19.06 9.66
CA PRO A 291 -26.29 -20.10 10.15
C PRO A 291 -27.62 -20.16 9.36
N GLU A 292 -28.09 -21.36 9.01
CA GLU A 292 -29.32 -21.58 8.22
C GLU A 292 -30.57 -20.91 8.83
N VAL A 293 -30.67 -20.81 10.16
CA VAL A 293 -31.81 -20.16 10.84
C VAL A 293 -31.91 -18.68 10.49
N ILE A 294 -30.77 -17.98 10.34
CA ILE A 294 -30.72 -16.57 9.94
C ILE A 294 -31.03 -16.43 8.45
N VAL A 295 -30.66 -17.42 7.64
CA VAL A 295 -31.08 -17.49 6.23
C VAL A 295 -32.61 -17.61 6.13
N GLN A 296 -33.24 -18.45 6.95
CA GLN A 296 -34.70 -18.64 6.96
C GLN A 296 -35.49 -17.46 7.56
N GLU A 297 -35.00 -16.79 8.60
CA GLU A 297 -35.67 -15.60 9.17
C GLU A 297 -35.54 -14.36 8.25
N SER A 298 -34.50 -14.32 7.40
CA SER A 298 -34.31 -13.25 6.40
C SER A 298 -34.90 -13.58 5.02
N ILE A 299 -35.41 -14.80 4.81
CA ILE A 299 -35.95 -15.29 3.55
C ILE A 299 -37.22 -16.12 3.84
N SER A 300 -38.39 -15.49 3.78
CA SER A 300 -39.60 -16.27 3.52
C SER A 300 -39.67 -16.58 2.02
N LEU A 301 -39.73 -17.87 1.66
CA LEU A 301 -39.73 -18.48 0.30
C LEU A 301 -38.30 -18.61 -0.28
N SER A 302 -37.68 -19.78 -0.43
CA SER A 302 -38.18 -21.01 -1.03
C SER A 302 -37.52 -22.30 -0.50
N SER A 303 -38.23 -23.42 -0.66
CA SER A 303 -37.99 -24.71 0.00
C SER A 303 -37.16 -25.67 -0.85
N GLN A 304 -36.09 -26.21 -0.27
CA GLN A 304 -35.78 -27.64 -0.11
C GLN A 304 -34.26 -27.83 0.05
N TRP A 305 -33.80 -27.78 1.30
CA TRP A 305 -32.85 -28.72 1.93
C TRP A 305 -33.02 -28.51 3.43
N SER A 306 -33.43 -29.57 4.13
CA SER A 306 -33.81 -29.51 5.54
C SER A 306 -32.82 -30.30 6.39
N HIS A 307 -32.60 -29.75 7.60
CA HIS A 307 -31.86 -30.25 8.76
C HIS A 307 -30.38 -29.80 8.74
N THR A 308 -29.86 -29.00 9.67
CA THR A 308 -30.03 -29.09 11.13
C THR A 308 -29.42 -27.86 11.84
N SER A 309 -29.86 -27.59 13.09
CA SER A 309 -29.16 -26.75 14.07
C SER A 309 -27.63 -26.96 14.05
N MET A 310 -26.83 -25.88 14.20
CA MET A 310 -25.38 -25.96 14.48
C MET A 310 -25.13 -27.00 15.59
N LYS A 311 -24.81 -28.22 15.21
CA LYS A 311 -24.25 -29.20 16.13
C LYS A 311 -22.79 -28.79 16.27
N ILE A 312 -22.43 -28.27 17.44
CA ILE A 312 -21.05 -28.32 17.91
C ILE A 312 -20.62 -29.77 17.69
N GLY A 313 -19.71 -29.99 16.73
CA GLY A 313 -19.50 -31.30 16.11
C GLY A 313 -19.44 -32.44 17.13
N GLU A 314 -20.47 -33.28 17.17
CA GLU A 314 -20.35 -34.63 17.71
C GLU A 314 -19.47 -35.42 16.73
N TYR A 315 -18.17 -35.22 16.89
CA TYR A 315 -17.13 -35.80 16.07
C TYR A 315 -17.12 -37.33 16.26
N ASN A 316 -17.07 -38.03 15.12
CA ASN A 316 -16.87 -39.48 15.05
C ASN A 316 -15.72 -39.92 15.98
N LYS A 317 -16.01 -40.85 16.90
CA LYS A 317 -15.07 -41.47 17.87
C LYS A 317 -13.87 -42.21 17.25
N ALA A 318 -13.62 -42.09 15.94
CA ALA A 318 -12.76 -43.00 15.19
C ALA A 318 -11.48 -42.37 14.57
N ARG A 319 -11.15 -41.09 14.79
CA ARG A 319 -9.88 -40.51 14.29
C ARG A 319 -9.19 -39.57 15.31
N HIS A 320 -8.25 -40.15 16.06
CA HIS A 320 -6.96 -39.62 16.57
C HIS A 320 -6.87 -38.12 16.93
N ASP A 321 -6.83 -37.84 18.23
CA ASP A 321 -6.13 -36.79 19.02
C ASP A 321 -6.10 -35.29 18.64
N VAL A 322 -6.52 -34.85 17.45
CA VAL A 322 -6.46 -33.43 17.05
C VAL A 322 -7.86 -32.85 16.82
N PHE A 323 -8.19 -31.74 17.49
CA PHE A 323 -9.47 -31.02 17.36
C PHE A 323 -9.24 -29.54 17.08
N VAL A 324 -9.81 -29.04 15.98
CA VAL A 324 -9.85 -27.63 15.61
C VAL A 324 -11.32 -27.18 15.55
N PRO A 325 -11.74 -26.18 16.34
CA PRO A 325 -13.10 -25.67 16.30
C PRO A 325 -13.30 -24.62 15.19
N THR A 326 -14.55 -24.40 14.83
CA THR A 326 -14.98 -23.26 14.01
C THR A 326 -15.34 -22.08 14.89
N VAL A 327 -14.97 -20.87 14.47
CA VAL A 327 -15.41 -19.62 15.11
C VAL A 327 -16.49 -18.97 14.25
N PRO A 328 -17.65 -18.55 14.83
CA PRO A 328 -18.65 -17.80 14.09
C PRO A 328 -18.13 -16.41 13.69
N LEU A 329 -18.73 -15.84 12.66
CA LEU A 329 -18.47 -14.45 12.27
C LEU A 329 -18.88 -13.49 13.40
N LYS A 330 -18.11 -12.41 13.58
CA LYS A 330 -18.47 -11.31 14.49
C LYS A 330 -19.81 -10.71 14.09
N THR A 331 -20.57 -10.22 15.06
CA THR A 331 -21.92 -9.68 14.83
C THR A 331 -21.98 -8.65 13.70
N LYS A 332 -21.07 -7.66 13.69
CA LYS A 332 -21.02 -6.62 12.64
C LYS A 332 -20.61 -7.16 11.26
N THR A 333 -19.71 -8.15 11.25
CA THR A 333 -19.25 -8.81 10.03
C THR A 333 -20.37 -9.67 9.44
N LEU A 334 -21.07 -10.43 10.28
CA LEU A 334 -22.24 -11.23 9.91
C LEU A 334 -23.34 -10.35 9.32
N GLU A 335 -23.67 -9.24 9.99
CA GLU A 335 -24.66 -8.28 9.48
C GLU A 335 -24.28 -7.78 8.08
N SER A 336 -23.02 -7.39 7.88
CA SER A 336 -22.53 -6.90 6.58
C SER A 336 -22.61 -7.99 5.49
N ILE A 337 -22.14 -9.20 5.77
CA ILE A 337 -22.18 -10.33 4.83
C ILE A 337 -23.63 -10.69 4.45
N VAL A 338 -24.56 -10.71 5.41
CA VAL A 338 -26.00 -10.94 5.12
C VAL A 338 -26.57 -9.89 4.18
N HIS A 339 -26.17 -8.62 4.33
CA HIS A 339 -26.65 -7.51 3.52
C HIS A 339 -26.00 -7.39 2.13
N MET A 340 -25.01 -8.24 1.80
CA MET A 340 -24.47 -8.32 0.43
C MET A 340 -25.58 -8.55 -0.61
N ARG A 341 -26.66 -9.27 -0.25
CA ARG A 341 -27.84 -9.51 -1.11
C ARG A 341 -28.51 -8.25 -1.68
N TYR A 342 -28.24 -7.08 -1.09
CA TYR A 342 -28.77 -5.78 -1.54
C TYR A 342 -27.79 -4.94 -2.36
N CYS A 343 -26.55 -5.42 -2.54
CA CYS A 343 -25.60 -4.87 -3.51
C CYS A 343 -26.14 -5.15 -4.92
N ASP A 344 -25.95 -4.21 -5.84
CA ASP A 344 -26.36 -4.36 -7.24
C ASP A 344 -25.40 -5.28 -8.01
N SER A 345 -24.14 -5.33 -7.58
CA SER A 345 -23.14 -6.29 -8.06
C SER A 345 -22.15 -6.66 -6.96
N ILE A 346 -21.52 -7.83 -7.07
CA ILE A 346 -20.52 -8.34 -6.13
C ILE A 346 -19.35 -8.97 -6.89
N THR A 347 -18.13 -8.59 -6.56
CA THR A 347 -16.91 -9.31 -6.97
C THR A 347 -16.64 -10.45 -5.99
N VAL A 348 -16.21 -11.61 -6.49
CA VAL A 348 -15.86 -12.80 -5.71
C VAL A 348 -14.67 -13.51 -6.34
N ASP A 349 -13.67 -13.93 -5.56
CA ASP A 349 -12.55 -14.69 -6.08
C ASP A 349 -12.50 -16.12 -5.53
N PRO A 350 -12.93 -17.12 -6.32
CA PRO A 350 -12.65 -18.53 -6.02
C PRO A 350 -11.17 -18.81 -5.73
N HIS A 351 -10.23 -18.15 -6.42
CA HIS A 351 -8.79 -18.36 -6.19
C HIS A 351 -8.23 -17.72 -4.91
N LYS A 352 -9.08 -17.07 -4.10
CA LYS A 352 -8.74 -16.51 -2.79
C LYS A 352 -9.30 -17.42 -1.70
N SER A 353 -10.39 -17.00 -1.04
CA SER A 353 -11.03 -17.75 0.05
C SER A 353 -11.85 -18.94 -0.43
N GLY A 354 -12.00 -19.12 -1.75
CA GLY A 354 -12.54 -20.35 -2.34
C GLY A 354 -11.53 -21.51 -2.43
N TYR A 355 -10.25 -21.30 -2.11
CA TYR A 355 -9.18 -22.31 -2.19
C TYR A 355 -8.97 -22.90 -3.60
N LEU A 356 -9.31 -22.17 -4.66
CA LEU A 356 -8.99 -22.58 -6.03
C LEU A 356 -7.59 -22.10 -6.43
N GLN A 357 -6.97 -22.80 -7.35
CA GLN A 357 -5.78 -22.31 -8.05
C GLN A 357 -6.14 -21.15 -8.99
N TYR A 358 -5.15 -20.28 -9.24
CA TYR A 358 -5.25 -19.25 -10.27
C TYR A 358 -5.33 -19.89 -11.68
N PRO A 359 -6.03 -19.27 -12.64
CA PRO A 359 -6.91 -18.10 -12.51
C PRO A 359 -8.37 -18.51 -12.18
N ALA A 360 -9.00 -17.82 -11.23
CA ALA A 360 -10.44 -17.88 -10.99
C ALA A 360 -10.93 -16.68 -10.16
N GLY A 361 -11.34 -15.61 -10.85
CA GLY A 361 -12.17 -14.54 -10.31
C GLY A 361 -13.65 -14.70 -10.66
N GLY A 362 -14.49 -13.74 -10.29
CA GLY A 362 -15.91 -13.77 -10.64
C GLY A 362 -16.63 -12.48 -10.34
N LEU A 363 -17.67 -12.22 -11.14
CA LEU A 363 -18.58 -11.08 -10.98
C LEU A 363 -20.02 -11.56 -10.95
N LEU A 364 -20.78 -11.04 -9.99
CA LEU A 364 -22.19 -11.31 -9.79
C LEU A 364 -22.98 -10.01 -9.99
N TYR A 365 -24.11 -10.10 -10.68
CA TYR A 365 -25.12 -9.05 -10.77
C TYR A 365 -26.39 -9.52 -10.07
N ARG A 366 -26.95 -8.66 -9.20
CA ARG A 366 -28.26 -8.91 -8.57
C ARG A 366 -29.38 -8.99 -9.59
N ASP A 367 -29.27 -8.16 -10.63
CA ASP A 367 -30.16 -8.14 -11.78
C ASP A 367 -29.39 -8.49 -13.03
N GLN A 368 -29.71 -9.65 -13.59
CA GLN A 368 -29.05 -10.23 -14.73
C GLN A 368 -29.06 -9.33 -15.97
N ARG A 369 -29.99 -8.36 -16.06
CA ARG A 369 -30.07 -7.39 -17.16
C ARG A 369 -28.87 -6.44 -17.17
N MET A 370 -28.20 -6.26 -16.03
CA MET A 370 -27.02 -5.39 -15.91
C MET A 370 -25.86 -5.83 -16.82
N ARG A 371 -25.73 -7.13 -17.10
CA ARG A 371 -24.69 -7.68 -18.00
C ARG A 371 -24.78 -7.18 -19.44
N TYR A 372 -25.95 -6.71 -19.90
CA TYR A 372 -26.10 -6.19 -21.26
C TYR A 372 -25.51 -4.80 -21.42
N LEU A 373 -25.32 -4.08 -20.32
CA LEU A 373 -24.71 -2.75 -20.34
C LEU A 373 -23.24 -2.79 -20.75
N VAL A 374 -22.57 -3.93 -20.68
CA VAL A 374 -21.20 -4.10 -21.20
C VAL A 374 -21.18 -4.60 -22.65
N THR A 375 -22.32 -4.55 -23.32
CA THR A 375 -22.48 -4.91 -24.73
C THR A 375 -23.13 -3.79 -25.53
N TRP A 376 -23.36 -4.02 -26.83
CA TRP A 376 -24.26 -3.20 -27.65
C TRP A 376 -25.65 -3.80 -27.83
N THR A 377 -25.98 -4.92 -27.17
CA THR A 377 -27.26 -5.60 -27.32
C THR A 377 -28.28 -5.16 -26.27
N SER A 378 -29.56 -5.11 -26.64
CA SER A 378 -30.64 -4.71 -25.73
C SER A 378 -31.07 -5.87 -24.83
N PRO A 379 -31.27 -5.66 -23.51
CA PRO A 379 -31.70 -6.70 -22.58
C PRO A 379 -33.20 -6.98 -22.76
N ILE A 380 -33.59 -7.73 -23.79
CA ILE A 380 -34.92 -8.33 -23.84
C ILE A 380 -34.78 -9.83 -23.64
N VAL A 381 -35.32 -10.32 -22.52
CA VAL A 381 -35.26 -11.74 -22.15
C VAL A 381 -36.32 -12.50 -22.94
N TYR A 382 -36.07 -12.76 -24.21
CA TYR A 382 -36.79 -13.76 -25.00
C TYR A 382 -35.82 -14.84 -25.45
N ARG A 383 -35.61 -15.88 -24.63
CA ARG A 383 -35.33 -17.30 -24.98
C ARG A 383 -34.76 -18.08 -23.80
N ASN A 384 -35.15 -19.36 -23.72
CA ASN A 384 -34.63 -20.39 -22.80
C ASN A 384 -33.39 -21.12 -23.36
N ASP A 385 -32.77 -20.61 -24.43
CA ASP A 385 -31.65 -21.26 -25.09
C ASP A 385 -30.33 -20.93 -24.35
N LEU A 386 -29.43 -21.90 -24.24
CA LEU A 386 -28.05 -21.67 -23.80
C LEU A 386 -27.43 -20.61 -24.72
N GLN A 387 -26.91 -19.53 -24.13
CA GLN A 387 -26.22 -18.45 -24.85
C GLN A 387 -24.72 -18.48 -24.56
N SER A 388 -23.91 -17.99 -25.50
CA SER A 388 -22.48 -17.74 -25.28
C SER A 388 -22.29 -16.76 -24.12
N ILE A 389 -21.52 -17.16 -23.10
CA ILE A 389 -21.35 -16.37 -21.88
C ILE A 389 -20.24 -15.32 -22.00
N GLY A 390 -19.21 -15.57 -22.83
CA GLY A 390 -18.04 -14.69 -22.95
C GLY A 390 -18.24 -13.41 -23.74
N VAL A 391 -19.48 -13.00 -24.04
CA VAL A 391 -19.78 -11.67 -24.62
C VAL A 391 -20.19 -10.64 -23.56
N PHE A 392 -20.38 -11.06 -22.31
CA PHE A 392 -20.92 -10.25 -21.22
C PHE A 392 -19.84 -9.76 -20.25
N GLY A 393 -18.62 -9.53 -20.75
CA GLY A 393 -17.47 -9.12 -19.95
C GLY A 393 -16.40 -8.41 -20.77
N VAL A 394 -15.26 -8.11 -20.12
CA VAL A 394 -14.08 -7.50 -20.75
C VAL A 394 -13.28 -8.51 -21.57
N GLU A 395 -13.26 -9.76 -21.09
CA GLU A 395 -12.46 -10.84 -21.67
C GLU A 395 -13.10 -11.40 -22.95
N GLY A 396 -12.26 -12.00 -23.80
CA GLY A 396 -12.69 -12.79 -24.97
C GLY A 396 -12.52 -14.28 -24.70
N SER A 397 -11.53 -14.90 -25.34
CA SER A 397 -11.17 -16.30 -25.07
C SER A 397 -10.87 -16.51 -23.59
N LYS A 398 -11.53 -17.49 -22.98
CA LYS A 398 -11.41 -17.81 -21.55
C LYS A 398 -11.47 -19.32 -21.32
N PRO A 399 -10.65 -19.88 -20.41
CA PRO A 399 -10.53 -21.32 -20.24
C PRO A 399 -11.78 -21.88 -19.57
N GLY A 400 -12.48 -22.80 -20.23
CA GLY A 400 -13.57 -23.55 -19.60
C GLY A 400 -13.12 -24.44 -18.45
N ALA A 401 -11.80 -24.61 -18.26
CA ALA A 401 -11.22 -25.33 -17.12
C ALA A 401 -11.39 -24.62 -15.78
N ALA A 402 -11.35 -23.28 -15.74
CA ALA A 402 -11.55 -22.51 -14.51
C ALA A 402 -12.95 -22.72 -13.88
N PRO A 403 -14.08 -22.57 -14.61
CA PRO A 403 -15.39 -22.85 -14.03
C PRO A 403 -15.60 -24.32 -13.67
N VAL A 404 -14.97 -25.27 -14.38
CA VAL A 404 -15.02 -26.70 -13.98
C VAL A 404 -14.31 -26.93 -12.65
N ALA A 405 -13.14 -26.31 -12.44
CA ALA A 405 -12.44 -26.34 -11.17
C ALA A 405 -13.32 -25.83 -10.03
N THR A 406 -13.90 -24.64 -10.21
CA THR A 406 -14.79 -24.02 -9.24
C THR A 406 -16.01 -24.91 -8.94
N PHE A 407 -16.64 -25.46 -9.98
CA PHE A 407 -17.79 -26.36 -9.84
C PHE A 407 -17.46 -27.62 -9.02
N PHE A 408 -16.33 -28.28 -9.32
CA PHE A 408 -15.90 -29.47 -8.58
C PHE A 408 -15.69 -29.16 -7.10
N SER A 409 -15.03 -28.05 -6.80
CA SER A 409 -14.83 -27.62 -5.42
C SER A 409 -16.16 -27.32 -4.70
N HIS A 410 -17.08 -26.60 -5.35
CA HIS A 410 -18.40 -26.29 -4.79
C HIS A 410 -19.23 -27.55 -4.49
N VAL A 411 -19.24 -28.51 -5.40
CA VAL A 411 -20.03 -29.74 -5.26
C VAL A 411 -19.43 -30.68 -4.20
N ILE A 412 -18.11 -30.79 -4.13
CA ILE A 412 -17.44 -31.73 -3.21
C ILE A 412 -17.34 -31.17 -1.79
N LEU A 413 -16.98 -29.89 -1.63
CA LEU A 413 -16.89 -29.27 -0.31
C LEU A 413 -18.26 -28.83 0.20
N GLY A 414 -19.12 -28.29 -0.67
CA GLY A 414 -20.42 -27.72 -0.30
C GLY A 414 -20.34 -26.24 0.07
N LEU A 415 -21.17 -25.41 -0.58
CA LEU A 415 -21.34 -23.99 -0.28
C LEU A 415 -22.30 -23.77 0.90
N ASN A 416 -21.98 -24.34 2.05
CA ASN A 416 -22.81 -24.29 3.26
C ASN A 416 -21.96 -24.35 4.52
N VAL A 417 -22.62 -24.36 5.68
CA VAL A 417 -21.98 -24.34 7.00
C VAL A 417 -21.13 -25.57 7.30
N ASP A 418 -21.50 -26.73 6.75
CA ASP A 418 -20.79 -28.01 6.97
C ASP A 418 -19.61 -28.21 6.01
N GLY A 419 -19.54 -27.39 4.95
CA GLY A 419 -18.51 -27.42 3.91
C GLY A 419 -17.50 -26.29 4.05
N TYR A 420 -17.56 -25.34 3.11
CA TYR A 420 -16.74 -24.12 3.14
C TYR A 420 -16.91 -23.32 4.44
N GLY A 421 -18.10 -23.31 5.05
CA GLY A 421 -18.34 -22.62 6.32
C GLY A 421 -17.47 -23.19 7.45
N GLN A 422 -17.34 -24.52 7.51
CA GLN A 422 -16.44 -25.17 8.45
C GLN A 422 -14.97 -24.87 8.13
N LEU A 423 -14.55 -25.04 6.87
CA LEU A 423 -13.18 -24.75 6.43
C LEU A 423 -12.73 -23.33 6.80
N LEU A 424 -13.55 -22.33 6.47
CA LEU A 424 -13.26 -20.93 6.75
C LEU A 424 -13.38 -20.60 8.24
N GLY A 425 -14.31 -21.23 8.95
CA GLY A 425 -14.45 -21.09 10.40
C GLY A 425 -13.22 -21.62 11.18
N GLU A 426 -12.62 -22.72 10.71
CA GLU A 426 -11.37 -23.26 11.26
C GLU A 426 -10.17 -22.36 10.95
N ALA A 427 -10.08 -21.84 9.73
CA ALA A 427 -9.06 -20.85 9.36
C ALA A 427 -9.18 -19.55 10.18
N LEU A 428 -10.42 -19.07 10.41
CA LEU A 428 -10.69 -17.91 11.26
C LEU A 428 -10.30 -18.17 12.71
N PHE A 429 -10.54 -19.37 13.24
CA PHE A 429 -10.05 -19.73 14.58
C PHE A 429 -8.52 -19.68 14.64
N GLY A 430 -7.82 -20.18 13.61
CA GLY A 430 -6.37 -20.04 13.48
C GLY A 430 -5.92 -18.57 13.49
N ALA A 431 -6.64 -17.71 12.76
CA ALA A 431 -6.37 -16.27 12.74
C ALA A 431 -6.55 -15.63 14.12
N VAL A 432 -7.60 -15.99 14.86
CA VAL A 432 -7.86 -15.50 16.22
C VAL A 432 -6.77 -15.98 17.19
N LYS A 433 -6.31 -17.23 17.08
CA LYS A 433 -5.21 -17.75 17.91
C LYS A 433 -3.90 -17.02 17.64
N MET A 434 -3.57 -16.78 16.36
CA MET A 434 -2.38 -15.99 16.02
C MET A 434 -2.51 -14.54 16.50
N TYR A 435 -3.68 -13.92 16.34
CA TYR A 435 -3.96 -12.60 16.91
C TYR A 435 -3.77 -12.56 18.43
N ALA A 436 -4.27 -13.58 19.15
CA ALA A 436 -4.10 -13.68 20.59
C ALA A 436 -2.61 -13.74 20.99
N HIS A 437 -1.77 -14.45 20.23
CA HIS A 437 -0.32 -14.38 20.40
C HIS A 437 0.20 -12.95 20.17
N LEU A 438 -0.11 -12.33 19.02
CA LEU A 438 0.36 -10.98 18.69
C LEU A 438 -0.05 -9.92 19.72
N ALA A 439 -1.30 -9.96 20.19
CA ALA A 439 -1.85 -9.01 21.16
C ALA A 439 -1.24 -9.16 22.57
N THR A 440 -0.70 -10.34 22.90
CA THR A 440 -0.17 -10.65 24.24
C THR A 440 1.33 -10.90 24.28
N MET A 441 2.01 -10.91 23.12
CA MET A 441 3.43 -11.25 22.98
C MET A 441 4.34 -10.34 23.80
N SER A 442 4.09 -9.02 23.78
CA SER A 442 4.84 -8.05 24.57
C SER A 442 4.15 -7.73 25.90
N SER A 443 4.92 -7.55 26.96
CA SER A 443 4.52 -7.07 28.29
C SER A 443 5.27 -5.78 28.70
N SER A 444 5.03 -5.27 29.91
CA SER A 444 5.80 -4.16 30.49
C SER A 444 7.31 -4.46 30.56
N GLU A 445 7.67 -5.73 30.78
CA GLU A 445 9.05 -6.19 30.94
C GLU A 445 9.73 -6.51 29.60
N SER A 446 8.97 -6.66 28.52
CA SER A 446 9.54 -6.94 27.20
C SER A 446 10.38 -5.77 26.70
N THR A 447 11.50 -6.08 26.03
CA THR A 447 12.38 -5.10 25.38
C THR A 447 11.86 -4.62 24.01
N PHE A 448 10.70 -5.14 23.60
CA PHE A 448 9.97 -4.83 22.39
C PHE A 448 8.46 -4.68 22.68
N VAL A 449 7.74 -4.07 21.75
CA VAL A 449 6.29 -3.83 21.82
C VAL A 449 5.67 -4.37 20.54
N VAL A 450 4.68 -5.26 20.65
CA VAL A 450 3.91 -5.75 19.49
C VAL A 450 2.47 -5.29 19.65
N ARG A 451 1.89 -4.70 18.60
CA ARG A 451 0.47 -4.35 18.57
C ARG A 451 -0.15 -4.79 17.25
N PRO A 452 -1.26 -5.55 17.28
CA PRO A 452 -2.11 -5.70 16.11
C PRO A 452 -2.91 -4.42 15.87
N LEU A 453 -3.32 -4.16 14.62
CA LEU A 453 -4.17 -3.01 14.27
C LEU A 453 -5.49 -3.08 15.04
N ASN A 454 -6.18 -4.22 14.95
CA ASN A 454 -7.46 -4.42 15.63
C ASN A 454 -7.27 -4.35 17.15
N LEU A 455 -8.20 -3.66 17.80
CA LEU A 455 -8.20 -3.47 19.24
C LEU A 455 -8.70 -4.74 19.94
N LEU A 456 -8.10 -5.08 21.07
CA LEU A 456 -8.73 -5.94 22.07
C LEU A 456 -10.01 -5.26 22.60
N PRO A 457 -11.06 -6.02 22.98
CA PRO A 457 -12.27 -5.42 23.54
C PRO A 457 -12.01 -4.47 24.73
N ALA A 458 -11.06 -4.80 25.61
CA ALA A 458 -10.69 -3.92 26.74
C ALA A 458 -9.99 -2.62 26.30
N GLU A 459 -9.35 -2.59 25.13
CA GLU A 459 -8.69 -1.38 24.59
C GLU A 459 -9.71 -0.36 24.05
N ILE A 460 -10.97 -0.74 23.86
CA ILE A 460 -12.03 0.19 23.41
C ILE A 460 -12.32 1.23 24.49
N ASN A 461 -12.37 0.83 25.76
CA ASN A 461 -12.58 1.72 26.90
C ASN A 461 -11.29 2.44 27.32
N GLY A 462 -10.12 1.88 26.97
CA GLY A 462 -8.82 2.49 27.20
C GLY A 462 -8.33 2.44 28.66
N ILE A 463 -8.88 1.57 29.51
CA ILE A 463 -8.46 1.41 30.91
C ILE A 463 -7.27 0.44 30.97
N PRO A 464 -6.04 0.90 31.33
CA PRO A 464 -4.83 0.07 31.25
C PRO A 464 -4.89 -1.22 32.06
N GLU A 465 -5.46 -1.18 33.26
CA GLU A 465 -5.58 -2.34 34.15
C GLU A 465 -6.50 -3.41 33.56
N GLU A 466 -7.60 -3.01 32.90
CA GLU A 466 -8.51 -3.93 32.21
C GLU A 466 -7.84 -4.57 31.00
N VAL A 467 -7.03 -3.81 30.26
CA VAL A 467 -6.27 -4.32 29.12
C VAL A 467 -5.27 -5.38 29.55
N GLU A 468 -4.47 -5.12 30.59
CA GLU A 468 -3.50 -6.10 31.08
C GLU A 468 -4.19 -7.33 31.71
N ALA A 469 -5.31 -7.15 32.42
CA ALA A 469 -6.11 -8.26 32.93
C ALA A 469 -6.65 -9.14 31.78
N GLN A 470 -7.12 -8.54 30.69
CA GLN A 470 -7.60 -9.28 29.53
C GLN A 470 -6.47 -10.01 28.80
N LYS A 471 -5.28 -9.40 28.65
CA LYS A 471 -4.09 -10.08 28.10
C LYS A 471 -3.69 -11.29 28.94
N GLU A 472 -3.73 -11.16 30.26
CA GLU A 472 -3.40 -12.27 31.16
C GLU A 472 -4.42 -13.40 31.10
N LEU A 473 -5.71 -13.07 30.97
CA LEU A 473 -6.76 -14.05 30.71
C LEU A 473 -6.51 -14.79 29.40
N ILE A 474 -6.17 -14.07 28.32
CA ILE A 474 -5.85 -14.68 27.02
C ILE A 474 -4.69 -15.67 27.16
N ARG A 475 -3.59 -15.29 27.83
CA ARG A 475 -2.44 -16.19 28.04
C ARG A 475 -2.85 -17.47 28.76
N LYS A 476 -3.58 -17.34 29.87
CA LYS A 476 -3.94 -18.46 30.78
C LYS A 476 -5.09 -19.34 30.30
N LYS A 477 -6.07 -18.77 29.61
CA LYS A 477 -7.32 -19.47 29.28
C LYS A 477 -7.50 -19.75 27.80
N ILE A 478 -6.77 -19.06 26.93
CA ILE A 478 -6.90 -19.22 25.48
C ILE A 478 -5.65 -19.83 24.88
N LEU A 479 -4.46 -19.30 25.18
CA LEU A 479 -3.21 -19.78 24.56
C LEU A 479 -2.69 -21.08 25.17
N SER A 480 -2.78 -21.24 26.49
CA SER A 480 -2.26 -22.41 27.22
C SER A 480 -3.26 -23.56 27.41
N VAL A 481 -4.46 -23.47 26.82
CA VAL A 481 -5.55 -24.44 27.04
C VAL A 481 -5.82 -25.21 25.75
N PRO A 482 -6.02 -26.55 25.81
CA PRO A 482 -6.41 -27.33 24.64
C PRO A 482 -7.73 -26.84 24.01
N ASN A 483 -7.83 -26.91 22.69
CA ASN A 483 -9.00 -26.41 21.95
C ASN A 483 -10.33 -26.98 22.46
N ARG A 484 -10.37 -28.26 22.87
CA ARG A 484 -11.59 -28.90 23.41
C ARG A 484 -12.06 -28.26 24.71
N GLU A 485 -11.14 -27.88 25.58
CA GLU A 485 -11.45 -27.24 26.85
C GLU A 485 -11.87 -25.78 26.63
N LEU A 486 -11.18 -25.08 25.71
CA LEU A 486 -11.50 -23.69 25.36
C LEU A 486 -12.95 -23.53 24.86
N VAL A 487 -13.43 -24.41 23.99
CA VAL A 487 -14.81 -24.36 23.46
C VAL A 487 -15.87 -24.56 24.56
N ASN A 488 -15.53 -25.29 25.63
CA ASN A 488 -16.45 -25.56 26.73
C ASN A 488 -16.55 -24.39 27.74
N ASP A 489 -15.55 -23.50 27.81
CA ASP A 489 -15.61 -22.27 28.60
C ASP A 489 -16.39 -21.19 27.83
N LYS A 490 -17.70 -21.15 28.02
CA LYS A 490 -18.61 -20.23 27.30
C LYS A 490 -18.27 -18.76 27.49
N GLU A 491 -17.77 -18.34 28.65
CA GLU A 491 -17.43 -16.93 28.88
C GLU A 491 -16.14 -16.57 28.15
N THR A 492 -15.12 -17.42 28.21
CA THR A 492 -13.87 -17.23 27.45
C THR A 492 -14.13 -17.30 25.94
N TRP A 493 -15.04 -18.18 25.49
CA TRP A 493 -15.40 -18.32 24.08
C TRP A 493 -16.03 -17.05 23.48
N LYS A 494 -16.82 -16.29 24.26
CA LYS A 494 -17.32 -14.97 23.80
C LYS A 494 -16.18 -14.03 23.44
N LEU A 495 -15.10 -14.03 24.23
CA LEU A 495 -13.91 -13.23 23.93
C LEU A 495 -13.21 -13.73 22.66
N VAL A 496 -13.11 -15.05 22.46
CA VAL A 496 -12.54 -15.65 21.23
C VAL A 496 -13.27 -15.12 19.98
N VAL A 497 -14.60 -15.05 20.00
CA VAL A 497 -15.39 -14.56 18.87
C VAL A 497 -15.10 -13.08 18.55
N GLU A 498 -14.92 -12.23 19.56
CA GLU A 498 -14.74 -10.79 19.37
C GLU A 498 -13.30 -10.37 18.99
N MET A 499 -12.30 -11.23 19.21
CA MET A 499 -10.90 -10.94 18.96
C MET A 499 -10.50 -10.96 17.48
N GLY A 500 -9.44 -10.25 17.10
CA GLY A 500 -8.82 -10.33 15.78
C GLY A 500 -9.41 -9.45 14.68
N SER A 501 -8.99 -9.73 13.45
CA SER A 501 -9.58 -9.21 12.21
C SER A 501 -11.03 -9.67 12.02
N ASP A 502 -11.75 -9.07 11.07
CA ASP A 502 -13.09 -9.52 10.69
C ASP A 502 -13.04 -10.81 9.87
N LEU A 503 -12.08 -10.91 8.92
CA LEU A 503 -11.98 -12.01 7.96
C LEU A 503 -10.52 -12.48 7.80
N SER A 504 -9.96 -13.04 8.86
CA SER A 504 -8.71 -13.84 8.86
C SER A 504 -7.41 -13.16 8.34
N ILE A 505 -7.28 -11.83 8.46
CA ILE A 505 -6.05 -11.11 8.09
C ILE A 505 -5.60 -10.19 9.22
N ASN A 506 -4.55 -10.59 9.94
CA ASN A 506 -4.03 -9.82 11.07
C ASN A 506 -2.90 -8.89 10.61
N ALA A 507 -3.14 -7.58 10.60
CA ALA A 507 -2.07 -6.59 10.50
C ALA A 507 -1.51 -6.24 11.89
N PHE A 508 -0.20 -6.10 11.99
CA PHE A 508 0.48 -5.73 13.23
C PHE A 508 1.78 -4.99 12.96
N ALA A 509 2.31 -4.33 13.97
CA ALA A 509 3.63 -3.71 13.91
C ALA A 509 4.38 -3.93 15.22
N VAL A 510 5.70 -3.80 15.12
CA VAL A 510 6.65 -4.01 16.20
C VAL A 510 7.41 -2.71 16.46
N ASN A 511 7.60 -2.38 17.73
CA ASN A 511 8.47 -1.31 18.19
C ASN A 511 9.45 -1.86 19.23
N PHE A 512 10.45 -1.09 19.61
CA PHE A 512 11.49 -1.50 20.54
C PHE A 512 11.70 -0.51 21.68
N LYS A 513 12.37 -0.95 22.75
CA LYS A 513 12.81 -0.10 23.86
C LYS A 513 14.32 0.08 23.85
N LEU A 514 14.77 1.31 24.12
CA LEU A 514 16.13 1.67 24.47
C LEU A 514 16.24 1.72 26.00
N GLY A 515 16.83 0.69 26.61
CA GLY A 515 16.68 0.45 28.04
C GLY A 515 15.20 0.26 28.39
N ASN A 516 14.66 1.15 29.24
CA ASN A 516 13.25 1.14 29.64
C ASN A 516 12.36 2.14 28.87
N VAL A 517 12.94 2.89 27.91
CA VAL A 517 12.23 3.93 27.16
C VAL A 517 11.79 3.36 25.81
N VAL A 518 10.50 3.45 25.51
CA VAL A 518 9.95 3.05 24.20
C VAL A 518 10.45 4.03 23.13
N ASN A 519 10.88 3.51 21.98
CA ASN A 519 11.24 4.33 20.83
C ASN A 519 10.01 5.12 20.35
N GLU A 520 10.16 6.43 20.15
CA GLU A 520 9.09 7.30 19.64
C GLU A 520 9.22 7.59 18.13
N ASP A 521 10.35 7.24 17.50
CA ASP A 521 10.65 7.54 16.10
C ASP A 521 10.06 6.51 15.14
N ILE A 522 9.13 6.95 14.29
CA ILE A 522 8.44 6.09 13.32
C ILE A 522 9.41 5.53 12.26
N VAL A 523 10.46 6.28 11.88
CA VAL A 523 11.43 5.79 10.88
C VAL A 523 12.21 4.59 11.43
N GLU A 524 12.58 4.64 12.70
CA GLU A 524 13.30 3.54 13.36
C GLU A 524 12.38 2.32 13.60
N ALA A 525 11.10 2.54 13.89
CA ALA A 525 10.12 1.45 13.94
C ALA A 525 9.90 0.82 12.56
N ASN A 526 9.80 1.64 11.50
CA ASN A 526 9.67 1.15 10.13
C ASN A 526 10.89 0.31 9.73
N TYR A 527 12.09 0.75 10.08
CA TYR A 527 13.33 0.00 9.87
C TYR A 527 13.26 -1.39 10.53
N LEU A 528 12.88 -1.46 11.81
CA LEU A 528 12.70 -2.74 12.51
C LEU A 528 11.68 -3.66 11.81
N ASN A 529 10.49 -3.15 11.47
CA ASN A 529 9.47 -3.96 10.81
C ASN A 529 9.91 -4.45 9.43
N LYS A 530 10.59 -3.60 8.66
CA LYS A 530 11.16 -4.01 7.36
C LYS A 530 12.18 -5.13 7.54
N ARG A 531 13.08 -5.03 8.54
CA ARG A 531 14.07 -6.08 8.82
C ARG A 531 13.41 -7.40 9.22
N ILE A 532 12.39 -7.36 10.07
CA ILE A 532 11.61 -8.54 10.43
C ILE A 532 10.97 -9.17 9.19
N PHE A 533 10.41 -8.36 8.29
CA PHE A 533 9.88 -8.83 7.02
C PHE A 533 10.97 -9.45 6.14
N ASP A 534 12.12 -8.79 5.94
CA ASP A 534 13.23 -9.30 5.12
C ASP A 534 13.84 -10.61 5.68
N ALA A 535 13.72 -10.83 7.00
CA ALA A 535 14.11 -12.06 7.68
C ALA A 535 13.06 -13.18 7.52
N LEU A 536 11.78 -12.83 7.38
CA LEU A 536 10.64 -13.73 7.30
C LEU A 536 9.95 -13.69 5.93
N SER A 537 10.71 -13.41 4.87
CA SER A 537 10.22 -13.41 3.50
C SER A 537 11.31 -13.87 2.53
N ILE A 538 10.87 -14.23 1.32
CA ILE A 538 11.73 -14.58 0.20
C ILE A 538 11.39 -13.58 -0.92
N THR A 539 12.29 -12.62 -1.14
CA THR A 539 12.12 -11.52 -2.11
C THR A 539 13.16 -11.52 -3.23
N ASP A 540 14.15 -12.43 -3.16
CA ASP A 540 15.19 -12.64 -4.16
C ASP A 540 15.20 -14.11 -4.58
N ALA A 541 15.26 -14.38 -5.88
CA ALA A 541 15.31 -15.72 -6.43
C ALA A 541 16.63 -16.47 -6.13
N ASN A 542 17.69 -15.73 -5.78
CA ASN A 542 19.03 -16.29 -5.52
C ASN A 542 19.32 -16.54 -4.03
N THR A 543 18.31 -16.45 -3.17
CA THR A 543 18.50 -16.60 -1.73
C THR A 543 18.38 -18.06 -1.28
N ASP A 544 19.33 -18.51 -0.45
CA ASP A 544 19.25 -19.80 0.24
C ASP A 544 18.49 -19.71 1.58
N LYS A 545 17.88 -18.55 1.88
CA LYS A 545 17.11 -18.32 3.10
C LYS A 545 15.95 -19.32 3.21
N LYS A 546 15.86 -19.97 4.37
CA LYS A 546 14.74 -20.85 4.76
C LYS A 546 14.08 -20.28 6.00
N PRO A 547 13.27 -19.20 5.85
CA PRO A 547 12.66 -18.57 7.00
C PRO A 547 11.70 -19.55 7.70
N PRO A 548 11.61 -19.54 9.04
CA PRO A 548 10.78 -20.47 9.80
C PRO A 548 9.27 -20.23 9.61
N LEU A 549 8.90 -19.01 9.20
CA LEU A 549 7.56 -18.65 8.72
C LEU A 549 7.70 -17.59 7.62
N ILE A 550 6.63 -17.40 6.85
CA ILE A 550 6.57 -16.35 5.82
C ILE A 550 5.49 -15.35 6.20
N LEU A 551 5.85 -14.07 6.21
CA LEU A 551 4.92 -12.95 6.37
C LEU A 551 4.86 -12.11 5.10
N THR A 552 3.77 -11.37 4.98
CA THR A 552 3.65 -10.26 4.03
C THR A 552 3.81 -8.93 4.79
N SER A 553 3.96 -7.83 4.06
CA SER A 553 4.03 -6.50 4.67
C SER A 553 3.39 -5.45 3.78
N THR A 554 3.04 -4.31 4.37
CA THR A 554 2.46 -3.16 3.68
C THR A 554 2.81 -1.86 4.41
N VAL A 555 2.67 -0.73 3.73
CA VAL A 555 2.87 0.59 4.31
C VAL A 555 1.52 1.29 4.44
N LEU A 556 1.11 1.55 5.69
CA LEU A 556 -0.10 2.29 5.97
C LEU A 556 0.19 3.79 5.83
N ALA A 557 -0.37 4.39 4.79
CA ALA A 557 -0.19 5.81 4.51
C ALA A 557 -1.04 6.67 5.45
N GLN A 558 -0.44 7.67 6.10
CA GLN A 558 -1.15 8.58 7.01
C GLN A 558 -2.28 9.34 6.32
N LYS A 559 -2.11 9.65 5.03
CA LYS A 559 -3.12 10.29 4.18
C LYS A 559 -4.38 9.41 4.02
N SER A 560 -4.22 8.09 3.94
CA SER A 560 -5.33 7.16 3.70
C SER A 560 -6.01 6.73 5.00
N TYR A 561 -5.23 6.43 6.04
CA TYR A 561 -5.75 5.87 7.29
C TYR A 561 -6.12 6.93 8.33
N GLY A 562 -5.59 8.15 8.25
CA GLY A 562 -5.94 9.24 9.16
C GLY A 562 -5.85 8.85 10.64
N GLU A 563 -6.94 9.09 11.38
CA GLU A 563 -7.05 8.80 12.81
C GLU A 563 -6.84 7.32 13.17
N CYS A 564 -7.22 6.39 12.28
CA CYS A 564 -6.98 4.96 12.49
C CYS A 564 -5.49 4.68 12.68
N LEU A 565 -4.64 5.26 11.83
CA LEU A 565 -3.19 5.07 11.92
C LEU A 565 -2.58 5.86 13.08
N LEU A 566 -3.11 7.04 13.42
CA LEU A 566 -2.65 7.79 14.59
C LEU A 566 -2.88 6.97 15.87
N LYS A 567 -4.05 6.39 16.04
CA LYS A 567 -4.36 5.51 17.18
C LYS A 567 -3.49 4.26 17.19
N PHE A 568 -3.20 3.69 16.02
CA PHE A 568 -2.33 2.52 15.94
C PHE A 568 -0.88 2.85 16.35
N LYS A 569 -0.34 3.99 15.89
CA LYS A 569 0.98 4.50 16.28
C LYS A 569 1.07 4.85 17.77
N ASP A 570 0.03 5.46 18.33
CA ASP A 570 -0.06 5.77 19.75
C ASP A 570 0.05 4.50 20.62
N ARG A 571 -0.66 3.42 20.26
CA ARG A 571 -0.57 2.13 20.95
C ARG A 571 0.82 1.48 20.90
N LEU A 572 1.63 1.85 19.90
CA LEU A 572 3.03 1.42 19.75
C LEU A 572 4.01 2.36 20.49
N GLY A 573 3.57 3.51 20.99
CA GLY A 573 4.39 4.55 21.61
C GLY A 573 5.09 5.48 20.60
N LEU A 574 4.64 5.50 19.35
CA LEU A 574 5.26 6.27 18.26
C LEU A 574 4.63 7.66 18.13
N LYS A 575 5.45 8.65 17.75
CA LYS A 575 5.02 10.05 17.56
C LYS A 575 5.39 10.58 16.18
N GLY A 576 4.42 11.18 15.49
CA GLY A 576 4.61 11.82 14.19
C GLY A 576 3.55 11.43 13.17
N SER A 577 3.60 12.06 11.99
CA SER A 577 2.64 11.90 10.90
C SER A 577 3.17 11.05 9.73
N GLN A 578 4.36 10.45 9.88
CA GLN A 578 4.93 9.56 8.88
C GLN A 578 4.07 8.30 8.70
N ASP A 579 4.17 7.71 7.51
CA ASP A 579 3.59 6.41 7.18
C ASP A 579 4.23 5.30 8.02
N LEU A 580 3.47 4.22 8.27
CA LEU A 580 3.92 3.11 9.12
C LEU A 580 4.11 1.84 8.28
N TYR A 581 5.28 1.23 8.37
CA TYR A 581 5.55 -0.10 7.82
C TYR A 581 4.96 -1.15 8.75
N THR A 582 4.10 -2.01 8.22
CA THR A 582 3.32 -2.99 8.98
C THR A 582 3.50 -4.39 8.42
N LEU A 583 3.44 -5.37 9.30
CA LEU A 583 3.49 -6.79 8.98
C LEU A 583 2.07 -7.33 8.87
N VAL A 584 1.84 -8.22 7.92
CA VAL A 584 0.52 -8.76 7.61
C VAL A 584 0.59 -10.29 7.63
N ASN A 585 -0.28 -10.88 8.45
CA ASN A 585 -0.48 -12.31 8.60
C ASN A 585 -1.87 -12.71 8.07
N VAL A 586 -1.91 -13.19 6.83
CA VAL A 586 -3.12 -13.81 6.24
C VAL A 586 -3.18 -15.27 6.67
N VAL A 587 -4.29 -15.69 7.29
CA VAL A 587 -4.46 -17.07 7.75
C VAL A 587 -5.54 -17.77 6.95
N MET A 588 -5.10 -18.73 6.13
CA MET A 588 -5.97 -19.58 5.31
C MET A 588 -5.83 -21.06 5.69
N SER A 589 -4.82 -21.43 6.46
CA SER A 589 -4.66 -22.83 6.87
C SER A 589 -5.75 -23.20 7.89
N PRO A 590 -6.47 -24.32 7.72
CA PRO A 590 -7.37 -24.84 8.75
C PRO A 590 -6.62 -25.68 9.81
N TRP A 591 -5.33 -25.94 9.62
CA TRP A 591 -4.54 -26.80 10.51
C TRP A 591 -3.62 -26.10 11.53
N PRO A 592 -3.48 -24.76 11.63
CA PRO A 592 -2.37 -24.16 12.39
C PRO A 592 -2.52 -24.36 13.90
N THR A 593 -3.70 -24.68 14.40
CA THR A 593 -3.92 -24.91 15.84
C THR A 593 -3.78 -26.37 16.25
N ALA A 594 -3.66 -27.28 15.27
CA ALA A 594 -3.35 -28.67 15.53
C ALA A 594 -1.97 -28.80 16.17
N SER A 595 -1.88 -29.62 17.23
CA SER A 595 -0.62 -29.98 17.88
C SER A 595 0.25 -28.80 18.36
N GLY A 596 -0.33 -27.61 18.57
CA GLY A 596 0.39 -26.44 19.08
C GLY A 596 1.19 -25.64 18.04
N LEU A 597 1.05 -25.93 16.74
CA LEU A 597 1.83 -25.30 15.67
C LEU A 597 1.76 -23.75 15.66
N THR A 598 0.60 -23.16 15.98
CA THR A 598 0.46 -21.69 16.07
C THR A 598 1.39 -21.10 17.14
N ALA A 599 1.60 -21.81 18.24
CA ALA A 599 2.50 -21.36 19.30
C ALA A 599 3.97 -21.43 18.84
N GLU A 600 4.36 -22.47 18.09
CA GLU A 600 5.71 -22.57 17.49
C GLU A 600 5.97 -21.46 16.46
N ILE A 601 4.97 -21.15 15.63
CA ILE A 601 5.04 -20.02 14.68
C ILE A 601 5.19 -18.70 15.43
N ALA A 602 4.39 -18.48 16.47
CA ALA A 602 4.46 -17.27 17.30
C ALA A 602 5.80 -17.14 18.02
N GLN A 603 6.36 -18.25 18.50
CA GLN A 603 7.69 -18.30 19.11
C GLN A 603 8.78 -17.95 18.09
N SER A 604 8.74 -18.55 16.89
CA SER A 604 9.71 -18.26 15.82
C SER A 604 9.68 -16.78 15.39
N LEU A 605 8.47 -16.19 15.33
CA LEU A 605 8.29 -14.77 15.11
C LEU A 605 8.92 -13.94 16.24
N GLN A 606 8.66 -14.29 17.51
CA GLN A 606 9.21 -13.59 18.66
C GLN A 606 10.74 -13.66 18.69
N GLU A 607 11.34 -14.82 18.42
CA GLU A 607 12.80 -14.99 18.34
C GLU A 607 13.41 -14.11 17.25
N THR A 608 12.75 -14.03 16.08
CA THR A 608 13.17 -13.15 14.99
C THR A 608 13.05 -11.66 15.38
N ILE A 609 11.96 -11.27 16.04
CA ILE A 609 11.77 -9.91 16.56
C ILE A 609 12.91 -9.54 17.51
N VAL A 610 13.23 -10.41 18.47
CA VAL A 610 14.32 -10.16 19.44
C VAL A 610 15.64 -10.00 18.71
N LYS A 611 15.96 -10.87 17.75
CA LYS A 611 17.20 -10.80 16.97
C LYS A 611 17.31 -9.48 16.18
N GLU A 612 16.30 -9.12 15.40
CA GLU A 612 16.35 -7.91 14.57
C GLU A 612 16.23 -6.61 15.39
N ARG A 613 15.63 -6.69 16.58
CA ARG A 613 15.62 -5.59 17.56
C ARG A 613 17.01 -5.24 18.04
N GLU A 614 17.93 -6.18 18.22
CA GLU A 614 19.31 -5.87 18.65
C GLU A 614 20.03 -4.96 17.66
N VAL A 615 19.81 -5.15 16.35
CA VAL A 615 20.34 -4.25 15.32
C VAL A 615 19.76 -2.84 15.49
N SER A 616 18.45 -2.74 15.71
CA SER A 616 17.77 -1.44 15.89
C SER A 616 18.19 -0.73 17.18
N VAL A 617 18.53 -1.48 18.24
CA VAL A 617 19.08 -0.92 19.48
C VAL A 617 20.49 -0.44 19.26
N TYR A 618 21.36 -1.24 18.65
CA TYR A 618 22.73 -0.84 18.32
C TYR A 618 22.74 0.46 17.50
N ARG A 619 21.91 0.50 16.46
CA ARG A 619 21.69 1.65 15.59
C ARG A 619 21.33 2.96 16.33
N ASN A 620 20.64 2.85 17.46
CA ASN A 620 20.08 3.98 18.21
C ASN A 620 20.70 4.15 19.61
N THR A 621 21.77 3.43 19.93
CA THR A 621 22.46 3.57 21.22
C THR A 621 23.70 4.44 21.04
N LEU A 622 23.78 5.52 21.81
CA LEU A 622 24.98 6.35 21.84
C LEU A 622 26.11 5.63 22.58
N THR A 623 27.20 5.34 21.88
CA THR A 623 28.44 4.75 22.45
C THR A 623 29.65 5.59 22.09
N GLU A 624 30.79 5.32 22.71
CA GLU A 624 32.08 5.88 22.25
C GLU A 624 32.46 5.29 20.90
N ASP A 625 32.96 6.12 20.00
CA ASP A 625 33.29 5.75 18.62
C ASP A 625 34.40 6.63 18.01
N TYR A 626 34.82 6.29 16.80
CA TYR A 626 35.67 7.14 15.97
C TYR A 626 34.82 8.03 15.07
N HIS A 627 35.05 9.33 15.16
CA HIS A 627 34.46 10.38 14.36
C HIS A 627 35.54 10.96 13.44
N ALA A 628 35.26 10.94 12.14
CA ALA A 628 36.12 11.51 11.13
C ALA A 628 35.55 12.83 10.63
N PHE A 629 36.45 13.75 10.28
CA PHE A 629 36.11 15.07 9.75
C PHE A 629 36.94 15.36 8.51
N VAL A 630 36.30 15.75 7.41
CA VAL A 630 36.98 16.30 6.24
C VAL A 630 37.63 17.62 6.63
N MET A 631 38.95 17.71 6.46
CA MET A 631 39.72 18.92 6.76
C MET A 631 39.62 19.92 5.61
N GLN A 632 39.44 21.19 5.95
CA GLN A 632 39.37 22.30 4.99
C GLN A 632 40.21 23.49 5.44
N GLY A 633 40.90 24.12 4.49
CA GLY A 633 41.67 25.34 4.70
C GLY A 633 43.11 25.11 5.16
N THR A 634 43.91 26.19 5.16
CA THR A 634 45.32 26.20 5.60
C THR A 634 45.68 27.41 6.47
N ASP A 635 44.95 28.51 6.35
CA ASP A 635 45.08 29.71 7.17
C ASP A 635 44.31 29.56 8.50
N LYS A 636 43.09 29.04 8.44
CA LYS A 636 42.29 28.58 9.57
C LYS A 636 41.66 27.25 9.19
N LEU A 637 41.70 26.29 10.12
CA LEU A 637 41.24 24.93 9.84
C LEU A 637 39.78 24.77 10.24
N TYR A 638 39.03 24.15 9.33
CA TYR A 638 37.65 23.73 9.54
C TYR A 638 37.55 22.22 9.34
N PHE A 639 36.63 21.60 10.07
CA PHE A 639 36.47 20.16 10.16
C PHE A 639 34.99 19.81 9.95
N VAL A 640 34.68 19.17 8.83
CA VAL A 640 33.33 18.78 8.43
C VAL A 640 33.11 17.32 8.76
N HIS A 641 32.24 17.02 9.72
CA HIS A 641 31.97 15.66 10.16
C HIS A 641 31.46 14.78 9.02
N LEU A 642 31.88 13.51 8.99
CA LEU A 642 31.28 12.47 8.14
C LEU A 642 30.03 11.91 8.86
N PRO A 643 28.82 12.39 8.51
CA PRO A 643 27.60 12.03 9.22
C PRO A 643 27.03 10.69 8.73
N MET A 644 26.13 10.11 9.53
CA MET A 644 25.24 9.05 9.08
C MET A 644 23.83 9.34 9.56
N PHE A 645 22.80 9.21 8.69
CA PHE A 645 21.41 9.28 9.15
C PHE A 645 21.05 8.14 10.09
N ASN A 646 21.76 7.04 9.92
CA ASN A 646 21.34 5.73 10.34
C ASN A 646 22.06 5.23 11.59
N MET A 647 22.92 6.02 12.23
CA MET A 647 23.67 5.59 13.41
C MET A 647 23.73 6.72 14.43
N GLU A 648 23.21 6.52 15.64
CA GLU A 648 23.09 7.60 16.65
C GLU A 648 24.41 8.30 16.94
N ASN A 649 25.53 7.56 16.96
CA ASN A 649 26.88 8.11 17.15
C ASN A 649 27.21 9.21 16.12
N HIS A 650 26.78 9.04 14.87
CA HIS A 650 27.12 9.89 13.73
C HIS A 650 25.94 10.73 13.21
N ARG A 651 24.80 10.72 13.91
CA ARG A 651 23.53 11.35 13.48
C ARG A 651 23.50 12.88 13.64
N HIS A 652 24.61 13.53 13.28
CA HIS A 652 24.82 14.97 13.41
C HIS A 652 25.52 15.51 12.16
N GLN A 653 24.92 16.52 11.53
CA GLN A 653 25.67 17.39 10.63
C GLN A 653 26.41 18.42 11.48
N LEU A 654 27.73 18.33 11.49
CA LEU A 654 28.59 19.08 12.38
C LEU A 654 29.77 19.68 11.61
N ILE A 655 29.96 20.99 11.77
CA ILE A 655 31.13 21.72 11.27
C ILE A 655 31.75 22.43 12.46
N ILE A 656 33.04 22.20 12.70
CA ILE A 656 33.78 22.82 13.80
C ILE A 656 35.07 23.47 13.28
N THR A 657 35.61 24.41 14.05
CA THR A 657 36.97 24.95 13.87
C THR A 657 37.74 24.79 15.18
N GLY A 658 39.07 24.75 15.11
CA GLY A 658 39.93 24.60 16.28
C GLY A 658 41.40 24.80 15.94
N VAL A 659 42.24 24.73 16.96
CA VAL A 659 43.69 24.92 16.87
C VAL A 659 44.40 23.56 16.95
N THR A 660 45.17 23.23 15.91
CA THR A 660 46.06 22.07 15.89
C THR A 660 47.39 22.39 16.61
N SER A 661 48.09 21.35 17.07
CA SER A 661 49.49 21.53 17.49
C SER A 661 50.35 22.08 16.35
N ALA A 662 51.41 22.83 16.68
CA ALA A 662 52.28 23.45 15.69
C ALA A 662 52.91 22.41 14.73
N GLU A 663 53.25 21.23 15.25
CA GLU A 663 53.75 20.09 14.47
C GLU A 663 52.68 19.56 13.50
N MET A 664 51.47 19.28 13.99
CA MET A 664 50.36 18.83 13.13
C MET A 664 50.08 19.81 12.01
N ARG A 665 50.06 21.11 12.33
CA ARG A 665 49.80 22.16 11.36
C ARG A 665 50.87 22.21 10.27
N THR A 666 52.14 22.12 10.67
CA THR A 666 53.27 22.18 9.73
C THR A 666 53.23 20.99 8.79
N ILE A 667 53.10 19.77 9.32
CA ILE A 667 53.05 18.54 8.52
C ILE A 667 51.84 18.55 7.59
N TYR A 668 50.66 18.93 8.08
CA TYR A 668 49.46 19.03 7.24
C TYR A 668 49.65 20.01 6.08
N ILE A 669 50.17 21.22 6.33
CA ILE A 669 50.39 22.21 5.26
C ILE A 669 51.41 21.71 4.23
N GLU A 670 52.53 21.13 4.67
CA GLU A 670 53.52 20.56 3.76
C GLU A 670 52.95 19.42 2.90
N GLU A 671 52.17 18.52 3.49
CA GLU A 671 51.52 17.43 2.76
C GLU A 671 50.46 17.94 1.79
N ARG A 672 49.69 18.97 2.15
CA ARG A 672 48.72 19.63 1.26
C ARG A 672 49.38 20.33 0.08
N GLU A 673 50.55 20.91 0.26
CA GLU A 673 51.32 21.50 -0.83
C GLU A 673 51.86 20.44 -1.81
N LYS A 674 52.28 19.28 -1.29
CA LYS A 674 52.73 18.15 -2.11
C LYS A 674 51.59 17.47 -2.86
N ASN A 675 50.44 17.28 -2.19
CA ASN A 675 49.30 16.52 -2.67
C ASN A 675 48.00 17.36 -2.62
N PRO A 676 47.86 18.35 -3.51
CA PRO A 676 46.77 19.34 -3.44
C PRO A 676 45.37 18.76 -3.68
N ASP A 677 45.27 17.63 -4.38
CA ASP A 677 44.02 16.97 -4.74
C ASP A 677 43.59 15.89 -3.72
N THR A 678 44.44 15.56 -2.75
CA THR A 678 44.13 14.55 -1.73
C THR A 678 43.25 15.12 -0.62
N VAL A 679 42.15 14.43 -0.34
CA VAL A 679 41.30 14.68 0.85
C VAL A 679 42.04 14.21 2.10
N TYR A 680 42.04 15.03 3.15
CA TYR A 680 42.59 14.66 4.45
C TYR A 680 41.49 14.63 5.49
N LEU A 681 41.53 13.61 6.35
CA LEU A 681 40.62 13.42 7.46
C LEU A 681 41.33 13.70 8.78
N LEU A 682 40.64 14.41 9.66
CA LEU A 682 40.96 14.47 11.08
C LEU A 682 40.10 13.44 11.81
N VAL A 683 40.72 12.54 12.57
CA VAL A 683 40.03 11.49 13.32
C VAL A 683 40.44 11.54 14.78
N ASN A 684 39.52 11.39 15.73
CA ASN A 684 39.89 11.25 17.15
C ASN A 684 40.79 10.01 17.37
N ASP A 685 41.84 10.15 18.17
CA ASP A 685 42.85 9.09 18.34
C ASP A 685 42.32 7.93 19.18
N THR A 686 41.41 8.21 20.11
CA THR A 686 40.73 7.23 20.96
C THR A 686 39.21 7.36 20.85
N PRO A 687 38.45 6.26 20.93
CA PRO A 687 36.99 6.32 20.84
C PRO A 687 36.39 7.27 21.88
N THR A 688 35.47 8.13 21.46
CA THR A 688 34.75 9.07 22.34
C THR A 688 33.41 9.42 21.70
N THR A 689 32.59 10.26 22.35
CA THR A 689 31.35 10.78 21.72
C THR A 689 31.56 12.21 21.23
N LEU A 690 30.87 12.59 20.15
CA LEU A 690 30.81 14.00 19.70
C LEU A 690 30.43 14.95 20.85
N GLY A 691 29.49 14.57 21.71
CA GLY A 691 29.09 15.37 22.86
C GLY A 691 30.25 15.64 23.83
N LYS A 692 31.11 14.64 24.09
CA LYS A 692 32.31 14.80 24.94
C LYS A 692 33.34 15.71 24.27
N ILE A 693 33.58 15.54 22.96
CA ILE A 693 34.49 16.40 22.17
C ILE A 693 34.06 17.87 22.27
N LEU A 694 32.78 18.14 22.00
CA LEU A 694 32.24 19.50 22.00
C LEU A 694 32.22 20.13 23.40
N ALA A 695 31.97 19.34 24.44
CA ALA A 695 31.96 19.83 25.82
C ALA A 695 33.37 20.15 26.34
N ALA A 696 34.35 19.29 26.05
CA ALA A 696 35.74 19.47 26.46
C ALA A 696 36.43 20.61 25.70
N LYS A 697 35.96 20.91 24.49
CA LYS A 697 36.59 21.83 23.52
C LYS A 697 38.02 21.44 23.12
N GLU A 698 38.39 20.19 23.37
CA GLU A 698 39.65 19.60 22.96
C GLU A 698 39.52 18.08 22.82
N PHE A 699 40.36 17.46 21.98
CA PHE A 699 40.55 16.02 21.90
C PHE A 699 41.88 15.64 21.24
N ASP A 700 42.39 14.47 21.58
CA ASP A 700 43.54 13.87 20.88
C ASP A 700 43.08 13.32 19.52
N ALA A 701 43.84 13.60 18.47
CA ALA A 701 43.47 13.35 17.10
C ALA A 701 44.67 12.93 16.24
N ARG A 702 44.36 12.37 15.08
CA ARG A 702 45.31 12.00 14.03
C ARG A 702 44.83 12.52 12.68
N ILE A 703 45.79 12.84 11.81
CA ILE A 703 45.51 13.25 10.42
C ILE A 703 45.87 12.09 9.50
N GLU A 704 44.96 11.75 8.61
CA GLU A 704 45.09 10.62 7.68
C GLU A 704 44.70 11.09 6.27
N PRO A 705 45.44 10.74 5.21
CA PRO A 705 44.96 10.93 3.86
C PRO A 705 43.80 9.96 3.60
N PHE A 706 42.75 10.45 2.96
CA PHE A 706 41.63 9.64 2.54
C PHE A 706 42.03 8.79 1.33
N ASP A 707 41.89 7.46 1.42
CA ASP A 707 42.16 6.53 0.32
C ASP A 707 41.03 5.52 0.20
N SER A 708 40.30 5.58 -0.92
CA SER A 708 39.24 4.64 -1.30
C SER A 708 39.67 3.17 -1.39
N LYS A 709 40.97 2.87 -1.35
CA LYS A 709 41.54 1.50 -1.47
C LYS A 709 42.11 0.94 -0.16
N GLY A 710 42.02 1.66 0.96
CA GLY A 710 42.40 1.17 2.29
C GLY A 710 43.15 2.21 3.14
N GLN A 711 43.12 2.04 4.48
CA GLN A 711 43.74 2.98 5.43
C GLN A 711 45.26 3.09 5.25
N GLN A 712 45.72 4.25 4.80
CA GLN A 712 47.12 4.64 4.93
C GLN A 712 47.41 5.01 6.40
N PRO A 713 48.64 4.79 6.90
CA PRO A 713 48.97 5.18 8.26
C PRO A 713 48.79 6.70 8.47
N PRO A 714 48.44 7.13 9.69
CA PRO A 714 48.33 8.55 10.00
C PRO A 714 49.65 9.27 9.75
N ILE A 715 49.57 10.43 9.09
CA ILE A 715 50.76 11.25 8.79
C ILE A 715 51.26 12.00 10.03
N VAL A 716 50.37 12.29 10.99
CA VAL A 716 50.71 12.92 12.27
C VAL A 716 49.62 12.67 13.31
N LYS A 717 50.02 12.58 14.58
CA LYS A 717 49.12 12.59 15.75
C LYS A 717 49.37 13.81 16.62
N GLY A 718 48.35 14.29 17.32
CA GLY A 718 48.48 15.37 18.28
C GLY A 718 47.14 15.73 18.91
N LYS A 719 46.99 16.98 19.36
CA LYS A 719 45.79 17.46 20.05
C LYS A 719 45.17 18.63 19.31
N ILE A 720 43.84 18.67 19.27
CA ILE A 720 43.03 19.81 18.84
C ILE A 720 42.49 20.52 20.07
N THR A 721 42.60 21.84 20.12
CA THR A 721 42.09 22.69 21.22
C THR A 721 41.26 23.86 20.69
N ASP A 722 40.63 24.61 21.59
CA ASP A 722 39.79 25.79 21.27
C ASP A 722 38.71 25.48 20.23
N ILE A 723 38.02 24.35 20.40
CA ILE A 723 36.98 23.92 19.46
C ILE A 723 35.77 24.85 19.56
N GLN A 724 35.36 25.36 18.40
CA GLN A 724 34.18 26.20 18.21
C GLN A 724 33.24 25.55 17.20
N VAL A 725 31.95 25.51 17.54
CA VAL A 725 30.91 24.96 16.66
C VAL A 725 30.47 26.03 15.67
N ILE A 726 30.52 25.69 14.39
CA ILE A 726 30.08 26.53 13.28
C ILE A 726 28.67 26.13 12.84
N VAL A 727 28.46 24.83 12.63
CA VAL A 727 27.15 24.23 12.36
C VAL A 727 26.98 23.02 13.26
N GLN A 728 25.81 22.88 13.88
CA GLN A 728 25.42 21.66 14.57
C GLN A 728 23.93 21.42 14.38
N LYS A 729 23.59 20.37 13.62
CA LYS A 729 22.22 19.96 13.35
C LYS A 729 22.08 18.47 13.62
N LYS A 730 21.06 18.10 14.40
CA LYS A 730 20.67 16.69 14.57
C LYS A 730 19.98 16.17 13.31
N LEU A 731 20.30 14.94 12.93
CA LEU A 731 19.75 14.30 11.73
C LEU A 731 18.66 13.26 12.05
N ASN A 732 18.18 13.19 13.30
CA ASN A 732 17.00 12.36 13.63
C ASN A 732 15.81 12.79 12.78
N SER A 733 14.96 11.83 12.39
CA SER A 733 13.86 12.02 11.43
C SER A 733 12.94 13.20 11.78
N LYS A 734 12.68 13.42 13.08
CA LYS A 734 11.84 14.51 13.61
C LYS A 734 12.35 15.92 13.32
N PHE A 735 13.63 16.08 12.98
CA PHE A 735 14.25 17.36 12.63
C PHE A 735 14.44 17.54 11.13
N LEU A 736 14.08 16.52 10.34
CA LEU A 736 14.16 16.56 8.89
C LEU A 736 12.88 17.17 8.30
N THR A 737 13.03 17.81 7.15
CA THR A 737 11.98 18.47 6.37
C THR A 737 12.03 17.95 4.93
N PRO A 738 10.97 18.10 4.11
CA PRO A 738 11.01 17.67 2.71
C PRO A 738 12.20 18.24 1.92
N TYR A 739 12.62 17.53 0.87
CA TYR A 739 13.68 18.01 -0.02
C TYR A 739 13.31 19.35 -0.69
N PRO A 740 14.28 20.27 -0.83
CA PRO A 740 14.11 21.49 -1.60
C PRO A 740 13.72 21.22 -3.06
N THR A 741 12.66 21.89 -3.52
CA THR A 741 12.06 21.65 -4.86
C THR A 741 12.55 22.61 -5.94
N ARG A 742 13.32 23.63 -5.58
CA ARG A 742 13.75 24.69 -6.51
C ARG A 742 15.25 25.00 -6.45
N LYS A 743 15.81 25.07 -5.25
CA LYS A 743 17.22 25.41 -5.03
C LYS A 743 17.80 24.49 -3.97
N MET A 744 19.05 24.09 -4.16
CA MET A 744 19.78 23.21 -3.26
C MET A 744 20.62 24.08 -2.32
N PRO A 745 20.36 24.03 -1.00
CA PRO A 745 21.04 24.87 -0.03
C PRO A 745 22.39 24.30 0.40
N PHE A 746 23.38 25.17 0.51
CA PHE A 746 24.72 24.85 1.04
C PHE A 746 25.11 25.87 2.10
N TYR A 747 25.80 25.44 3.16
CA TYR A 747 26.48 26.33 4.09
C TYR A 747 27.70 26.95 3.42
N ILE A 748 27.95 28.22 3.70
CA ILE A 748 29.16 28.97 3.33
C ILE A 748 29.77 29.53 4.61
N TYR A 749 31.04 29.19 4.85
CA TYR A 749 31.78 29.53 6.06
C TYR A 749 33.28 29.59 5.76
N GLY A 750 34.09 30.17 6.65
CA GLY A 750 35.53 30.24 6.44
C GLY A 750 36.14 31.47 7.10
N SER A 751 37.29 31.90 6.58
CA SER A 751 37.96 33.15 6.92
C SER A 751 37.77 34.20 5.81
N GLU A 752 38.29 35.41 6.02
CA GLU A 752 38.38 36.41 4.95
C GLU A 752 39.23 35.96 3.76
N ALA A 753 40.19 35.04 3.97
CA ALA A 753 41.11 34.58 2.94
C ALA A 753 40.65 33.29 2.25
N GLN A 754 39.97 32.40 2.97
CA GLN A 754 39.56 31.08 2.48
C GLN A 754 38.12 30.77 2.91
N MET A 755 37.22 30.66 1.93
CA MET A 755 35.82 30.28 2.14
C MET A 755 35.57 28.85 1.70
N HIS A 756 34.63 28.15 2.34
CA HIS A 756 34.30 26.75 2.13
C HIS A 756 32.79 26.57 1.95
N ILE A 757 32.39 25.42 1.42
CA ILE A 757 31.00 25.07 1.16
C ILE A 757 30.68 23.65 1.63
N ASP A 758 29.51 23.43 2.24
CA ASP A 758 29.01 22.10 2.65
C ASP A 758 27.50 21.98 2.40
N HIS A 759 27.04 20.85 1.88
CA HIS A 759 25.62 20.64 1.54
C HIS A 759 24.73 20.60 2.79
N VAL A 760 23.60 21.32 2.80
CA VAL A 760 22.65 21.28 3.93
C VAL A 760 21.71 20.08 3.83
N TYR A 761 21.74 19.17 4.81
CA TYR A 761 20.85 18.02 4.79
C TYR A 761 19.46 18.37 5.35
N THR A 762 18.43 18.32 4.49
CA THR A 762 17.04 18.53 4.91
C THR A 762 16.27 17.23 5.09
N ALA A 763 16.50 16.22 4.26
CA ALA A 763 15.85 14.90 4.32
C ALA A 763 16.87 13.76 4.14
N SER A 764 16.40 12.52 4.34
CA SER A 764 17.14 11.26 4.24
C SER A 764 16.41 10.28 3.31
N PRO A 765 17.11 9.51 2.45
CA PRO A 765 18.57 9.49 2.24
C PRO A 765 19.11 10.80 1.63
N ASN A 766 20.42 11.03 1.62
CA ASN A 766 21.00 12.23 1.01
C ASN A 766 22.45 12.00 0.54
N ILE A 767 23.09 13.03 0.00
CA ILE A 767 24.48 13.02 -0.47
C ILE A 767 25.27 14.10 0.27
N GLN A 768 26.46 13.75 0.77
CA GLN A 768 27.41 14.72 1.29
C GLN A 768 28.19 15.31 0.11
N MET A 769 28.19 16.63 0.00
CA MET A 769 28.96 17.36 -1.00
C MET A 769 29.64 18.53 -0.31
N THR A 770 30.96 18.51 -0.28
CA THR A 770 31.75 19.54 0.41
C THR A 770 32.95 19.94 -0.43
N ALA A 771 33.31 21.22 -0.39
CA ALA A 771 34.46 21.74 -1.11
C ALA A 771 35.09 22.92 -0.35
N GLU A 772 36.40 23.09 -0.51
CA GLU A 772 37.14 24.16 0.14
C GLU A 772 37.56 25.27 -0.83
N GLN A 773 37.90 26.45 -0.29
CA GLN A 773 38.43 27.59 -1.03
C GLN A 773 37.60 27.99 -2.26
N VAL A 774 36.28 28.05 -2.07
CA VAL A 774 35.35 28.51 -3.10
C VAL A 774 35.54 30.01 -3.38
N VAL A 775 35.37 30.39 -4.64
CA VAL A 775 35.47 31.78 -5.07
C VAL A 775 34.08 32.37 -5.25
N ILE A 776 33.79 33.45 -4.53
CA ILE A 776 32.51 34.17 -4.61
C ILE A 776 32.75 35.49 -5.36
N GLY A 777 31.86 35.82 -6.30
CA GLY A 777 32.02 36.95 -7.21
C GLY A 777 31.78 38.34 -6.60
N ALA A 778 31.51 38.43 -5.30
CA ALA A 778 31.33 39.69 -4.59
C ALA A 778 31.76 39.54 -3.12
N ASP A 779 32.26 40.61 -2.53
CA ASP A 779 32.52 40.68 -1.10
C ASP A 779 31.18 40.63 -0.35
N LEU A 780 30.93 39.52 0.32
CA LEU A 780 29.74 39.35 1.17
C LEU A 780 30.00 40.10 2.48
N GLN A 781 29.11 41.04 2.84
CA GLN A 781 29.15 41.72 4.13
C GLN A 781 28.75 40.74 5.24
N ASN A 782 29.71 39.93 5.70
CA ASN A 782 29.56 39.05 6.84
C ASN A 782 30.78 39.15 7.74
N ASP A 783 30.56 39.24 9.05
CA ASP A 783 31.65 39.14 10.01
C ASP A 783 31.95 37.66 10.22
N TRP A 784 32.87 37.12 9.41
CA TRP A 784 33.30 35.72 9.51
C TRP A 784 33.92 35.37 10.86
N ASN A 785 34.24 36.39 11.69
CA ASN A 785 34.68 36.20 13.07
C ASN A 785 33.52 36.22 14.09
N ALA A 786 32.36 36.82 13.79
CA ALA A 786 31.22 36.96 14.72
C ALA A 786 29.93 36.21 14.33
N ASN A 787 29.71 35.89 13.05
CA ASN A 787 28.52 35.18 12.57
C ASN A 787 28.87 34.23 11.39
N PRO A 788 29.21 32.97 11.67
CA PRO A 788 30.16 32.26 10.82
C PRO A 788 29.57 31.59 9.56
N VAL A 789 28.26 31.67 9.30
CA VAL A 789 27.61 30.90 8.22
C VAL A 789 26.59 31.71 7.42
N LEU A 790 26.67 31.62 6.09
CA LEU A 790 25.62 32.01 5.14
C LEU A 790 25.09 30.76 4.40
N TYR A 791 23.95 30.89 3.73
CA TYR A 791 23.39 29.85 2.88
C TYR A 791 23.55 30.22 1.41
N ALA A 792 24.22 29.38 0.62
CA ALA A 792 24.25 29.46 -0.84
C ALA A 792 23.12 28.60 -1.42
N GLN A 793 22.19 29.24 -2.13
CA GLN A 793 21.04 28.60 -2.75
C GLN A 793 21.36 28.32 -4.23
N LEU A 794 21.93 27.15 -4.52
CA LEU A 794 22.31 26.75 -5.88
C LEU A 794 21.05 26.43 -6.72
N PRO A 795 21.06 26.67 -8.04
CA PRO A 795 19.88 26.58 -8.89
C PRO A 795 19.50 25.14 -9.31
N PHE A 796 19.60 24.19 -8.39
CA PHE A 796 19.24 22.79 -8.60
C PHE A 796 18.07 22.40 -7.70
N ALA A 797 17.09 21.70 -8.26
CA ALA A 797 16.01 21.10 -7.48
C ALA A 797 16.52 19.77 -6.91
N GLU A 798 16.99 19.77 -5.67
CA GLU A 798 17.49 18.56 -4.98
C GLU A 798 16.47 17.42 -5.06
N SER A 799 15.19 17.71 -4.85
CA SER A 799 14.12 16.71 -4.92
C SER A 799 14.05 15.95 -6.26
N SER A 800 14.58 16.50 -7.35
CA SER A 800 14.61 15.85 -8.67
C SER A 800 15.76 14.83 -8.84
N MET A 801 16.73 14.86 -7.94
CA MET A 801 17.94 14.02 -7.99
C MET A 801 17.93 12.92 -6.91
N GLN A 802 16.95 12.96 -5.99
CA GLN A 802 16.87 12.04 -4.85
C GLN A 802 16.03 10.79 -5.17
N PRO A 803 16.40 9.61 -4.63
CA PRO A 803 17.69 9.33 -3.98
C PRO A 803 18.83 9.33 -5.01
N PHE A 804 20.00 9.85 -4.62
CA PHE A 804 21.21 9.71 -5.44
C PHE A 804 21.63 8.23 -5.53
N LEU A 805 22.26 7.85 -6.65
CA LEU A 805 22.75 6.48 -6.85
C LEU A 805 23.88 6.17 -5.84
N SER A 806 23.84 4.96 -5.26
CA SER A 806 24.94 4.41 -4.47
C SER A 806 26.18 4.15 -5.33
N ASN A 807 27.38 4.14 -4.73
CA ASN A 807 28.68 3.97 -5.39
C ASN A 807 28.88 4.98 -6.52
N PHE A 808 28.70 6.26 -6.19
CA PHE A 808 28.90 7.36 -7.12
C PHE A 808 30.39 7.48 -7.46
N ASP A 809 30.82 6.79 -8.51
CA ASP A 809 32.21 6.75 -8.96
C ASP A 809 32.37 7.43 -10.33
N ARG A 810 33.60 7.39 -10.85
CA ARG A 810 33.91 7.94 -12.19
C ARG A 810 33.13 7.28 -13.33
N GLU A 811 32.63 6.05 -13.18
CA GLU A 811 31.92 5.32 -14.23
C GLU A 811 30.40 5.49 -14.16
N THR A 812 29.83 5.62 -12.96
CA THR A 812 28.38 5.66 -12.72
C THR A 812 27.81 7.09 -12.62
N ALA A 813 28.62 8.10 -12.29
CA ALA A 813 28.16 9.47 -12.15
C ALA A 813 27.71 10.09 -13.51
N PRO A 814 26.63 10.91 -13.53
CA PRO A 814 26.30 11.76 -14.67
C PRO A 814 27.48 12.66 -15.03
N LYS A 815 27.78 12.83 -16.33
CA LYS A 815 28.92 13.64 -16.80
C LYS A 815 28.48 14.83 -17.66
N PRO A 816 28.88 16.08 -17.31
CA PRO A 816 29.56 16.46 -16.06
C PRO A 816 28.59 16.40 -14.88
N PHE A 817 29.06 15.92 -13.73
CA PHE A 817 28.29 15.97 -12.49
C PHE A 817 28.25 17.42 -12.01
N PHE A 818 27.12 17.94 -11.55
CA PHE A 818 26.97 19.38 -11.35
C PHE A 818 27.91 19.95 -10.27
N PHE A 819 28.26 19.16 -9.25
CA PHE A 819 29.15 19.55 -8.16
C PHE A 819 30.54 18.95 -8.36
N HIS A 820 31.39 19.62 -9.15
CA HIS A 820 32.72 19.15 -9.52
C HIS A 820 33.78 20.26 -9.46
N SER A 821 35.06 19.90 -9.41
CA SER A 821 36.16 20.88 -9.46
C SER A 821 36.05 21.77 -10.70
N GLY A 822 36.16 23.08 -10.50
CA GLY A 822 35.98 24.08 -11.55
C GLY A 822 34.52 24.42 -11.90
N ALA A 823 33.51 23.79 -11.28
CA ALA A 823 32.11 24.12 -11.51
C ALA A 823 31.83 25.59 -11.20
N LYS A 824 31.15 26.27 -12.12
CA LYS A 824 30.79 27.69 -11.99
C LYS A 824 29.28 27.86 -12.00
N TYR A 825 28.78 28.61 -11.03
CA TYR A 825 27.38 28.94 -10.88
C TYR A 825 27.22 30.46 -10.94
N ASP A 826 26.68 30.99 -12.03
CA ASP A 826 26.70 32.44 -12.28
C ASP A 826 25.69 33.26 -11.42
N ARG A 827 24.65 32.61 -10.89
CA ARG A 827 23.55 33.27 -10.17
C ARG A 827 23.14 32.52 -8.91
N VAL A 828 24.06 32.47 -7.94
CA VAL A 828 23.78 31.91 -6.61
C VAL A 828 23.20 33.00 -5.72
N VAL A 829 22.10 32.68 -5.03
CA VAL A 829 21.49 33.57 -4.04
C VAL A 829 22.07 33.21 -2.67
N PHE A 830 22.70 34.18 -2.02
CA PHE A 830 23.25 34.04 -0.67
C PHE A 830 22.27 34.63 0.34
N THR A 831 21.90 33.85 1.35
CA THR A 831 20.91 34.24 2.37
C THR A 831 21.44 34.01 3.78
N ARG A 832 20.86 34.70 4.77
CA ARG A 832 21.17 34.47 6.20
C ARG A 832 20.35 33.33 6.80
N ASP A 833 19.27 32.94 6.15
CA ASP A 833 18.39 31.86 6.55
C ASP A 833 18.31 30.75 5.48
N LEU A 834 17.89 29.57 5.92
CA LEU A 834 17.74 28.40 5.05
C LEU A 834 16.56 28.51 4.07
N ALA A 835 15.49 29.22 4.42
CA ALA A 835 14.30 29.37 3.58
C ALA A 835 14.57 30.24 2.33
N GLY A 836 15.64 31.04 2.37
CA GLY A 836 16.08 31.88 1.28
C GLY A 836 15.35 33.22 1.23
N GLU A 837 14.83 33.69 2.36
CA GLU A 837 14.03 34.92 2.47
C GLU A 837 14.87 36.18 2.77
N ASP A 838 15.87 36.07 3.65
CA ASP A 838 16.81 37.13 4.03
C ASP A 838 18.02 37.13 3.09
N VAL A 839 17.82 37.70 1.90
CA VAL A 839 18.83 37.76 0.82
C VAL A 839 19.91 38.79 1.13
N VAL A 840 21.17 38.32 1.17
CA VAL A 840 22.37 39.15 1.32
C VAL A 840 22.87 39.63 -0.03
N ALA A 841 23.01 38.73 -1.00
CA ALA A 841 23.52 39.03 -2.32
C ALA A 841 23.08 37.98 -3.36
N THR A 842 23.20 38.32 -4.63
CA THR A 842 23.13 37.37 -5.73
C THR A 842 24.35 37.56 -6.61
N THR A 843 25.22 36.56 -6.67
CA THR A 843 26.52 36.65 -7.38
C THR A 843 26.97 35.26 -7.83
N SER A 844 28.11 35.17 -8.50
CA SER A 844 28.68 33.90 -8.93
C SER A 844 29.37 33.16 -7.79
N LEU A 845 29.34 31.83 -7.83
CA LEU A 845 30.16 30.95 -7.00
C LEU A 845 30.93 29.99 -7.91
N THR A 846 32.22 29.80 -7.65
CA THR A 846 33.06 28.87 -8.42
C THR A 846 33.77 27.91 -7.46
N LEU A 847 33.66 26.61 -7.72
CA LEU A 847 34.46 25.59 -7.05
C LEU A 847 35.89 25.61 -7.60
N PRO A 848 36.93 25.35 -6.79
CA PRO A 848 38.32 25.45 -7.24
C PRO A 848 38.65 24.45 -8.36
N LEU A 849 39.56 24.83 -9.28
CA LEU A 849 40.00 24.02 -10.43
C LEU A 849 40.93 22.85 -10.06
N LYS A 850 41.68 23.01 -8.97
CA LYS A 850 42.58 22.02 -8.34
C LYS A 850 42.36 22.19 -6.84
N ARG A 851 42.13 21.10 -6.11
CA ARG A 851 41.67 21.00 -4.69
C ARG A 851 40.29 20.38 -4.50
N ASN A 852 40.19 19.78 -3.32
CA ASN A 852 39.27 18.73 -2.89
C ASN A 852 37.79 19.10 -2.99
N VAL A 853 37.11 18.47 -3.94
CA VAL A 853 35.66 18.24 -3.87
C VAL A 853 35.46 16.85 -3.30
N PHE A 854 34.79 16.76 -2.15
CA PHE A 854 34.47 15.50 -1.50
C PHE A 854 32.98 15.21 -1.68
N ILE A 855 32.69 13.99 -2.12
CA ILE A 855 31.34 13.49 -2.37
C ILE A 855 31.20 12.13 -1.69
N ASP A 856 30.13 11.97 -0.90
CA ASP A 856 29.76 10.68 -0.32
C ASP A 856 28.25 10.43 -0.49
N THR A 857 27.92 9.37 -1.22
CA THR A 857 26.55 8.89 -1.44
C THR A 857 26.19 7.70 -0.57
N ASP A 858 27.17 7.07 0.05
CA ASP A 858 27.05 5.73 0.59
C ASP A 858 27.08 5.76 2.11
N MET A 859 28.11 6.35 2.72
CA MET A 859 28.27 6.35 4.17
C MET A 859 27.19 7.16 4.88
N LEU A 860 26.82 8.32 4.34
CA LEU A 860 25.70 9.11 4.85
C LEU A 860 24.39 8.32 4.96
N ASN A 861 24.18 7.36 4.05
CA ASN A 861 22.97 6.53 3.94
C ASN A 861 23.15 5.09 4.41
N ALA A 862 24.35 4.69 4.84
CA ALA A 862 24.66 3.31 5.15
C ALA A 862 23.93 2.83 6.41
N ASP A 863 23.50 1.58 6.42
CA ASP A 863 22.95 0.93 7.60
C ASP A 863 24.07 0.23 8.38
N PRO A 864 24.23 0.49 9.70
CA PRO A 864 25.31 -0.12 10.48
C PRO A 864 25.02 -1.60 10.78
N GLU A 865 26.00 -2.49 10.58
CA GLU A 865 25.91 -3.91 10.94
C GLU A 865 26.61 -4.22 12.29
N PRO A 866 25.95 -4.94 13.22
CA PRO A 866 26.62 -5.38 14.45
C PRO A 866 27.70 -6.44 14.16
N ASN A 867 28.90 -6.28 14.72
CA ASN A 867 30.02 -7.23 14.71
C ASN A 867 30.76 -7.47 13.38
N SER A 868 30.76 -6.53 12.43
CA SER A 868 31.90 -6.47 11.51
C SER A 868 33.15 -6.12 12.34
N ALA A 869 34.28 -6.80 12.13
CA ALA A 869 35.55 -6.51 12.83
C ALA A 869 36.18 -5.16 12.40
N GLU A 870 35.33 -4.23 11.94
CA GLU A 870 35.61 -3.16 11.02
C GLU A 870 34.88 -1.86 11.43
N SER A 871 34.52 -1.66 12.70
CA SER A 871 33.87 -0.40 13.13
C SER A 871 34.74 0.84 12.90
N VAL A 872 36.07 0.69 12.80
CA VAL A 872 37.01 1.76 12.39
C VAL A 872 37.17 1.84 10.85
N SER A 873 36.87 0.75 10.13
CA SER A 873 36.96 0.63 8.68
C SER A 873 35.70 1.14 7.96
N TYR A 874 34.52 1.00 8.59
CA TYR A 874 33.24 1.42 8.01
C TYR A 874 33.23 2.92 7.66
N CYS A 875 33.75 3.81 8.52
CA CYS A 875 33.77 5.26 8.22
C CYS A 875 34.66 5.67 7.04
N VAL A 876 35.52 4.78 6.52
CA VAL A 876 36.57 5.13 5.54
C VAL A 876 36.52 4.27 4.27
N ALA A 877 35.99 3.04 4.33
CA ALA A 877 36.14 2.05 3.26
C ALA A 877 35.29 2.27 1.99
N HIS A 878 34.27 3.13 2.01
CA HIS A 878 33.27 3.24 0.92
C HIS A 878 33.10 4.65 0.33
N VAL A 879 34.07 5.53 0.56
CA VAL A 879 33.99 6.91 0.10
C VAL A 879 34.83 7.08 -1.19
N HIS A 880 34.36 7.89 -2.14
CA HIS A 880 34.98 8.03 -3.46
C HIS A 880 35.53 9.45 -3.67
N GLU A 881 36.82 9.55 -4.02
CA GLU A 881 37.39 10.81 -4.53
C GLU A 881 37.09 10.91 -6.04
N VAL A 882 36.31 11.92 -6.45
CA VAL A 882 35.89 12.04 -7.85
C VAL A 882 36.49 13.29 -8.50
N ASN A 883 37.67 13.12 -9.10
CA ASN A 883 38.35 14.17 -9.84
C ASN A 883 37.91 14.15 -11.32
N PHE A 884 37.20 15.19 -11.78
CA PHE A 884 36.53 15.28 -13.09
C PHE A 884 37.30 16.10 -14.16
N ALA A 885 38.60 16.38 -13.96
CA ALA A 885 39.40 17.09 -14.94
C ALA A 885 39.90 16.17 -16.08
N GLU A 886 39.49 16.52 -17.31
CA GLU A 886 40.00 16.15 -18.65
C GLU A 886 40.36 14.68 -18.94
N ASP A 887 39.57 14.02 -19.81
CA ASP A 887 40.04 13.67 -21.16
C ASP A 887 38.93 13.13 -22.08
N GLY A 888 38.97 13.53 -23.35
CA GLY A 888 38.12 13.01 -24.40
C GLY A 888 38.63 11.68 -24.94
N ALA A 889 37.95 10.56 -24.64
CA ALA A 889 38.26 9.30 -25.31
C ALA A 889 37.05 8.35 -25.44
N LYS A 890 36.68 8.16 -26.71
CA LYS A 890 35.97 7.07 -27.39
C LYS A 890 35.36 5.94 -26.53
N PHE A 891 34.03 5.88 -26.60
CA PHE A 891 33.18 4.76 -26.21
C PHE A 891 33.63 3.40 -26.78
N LYS A 892 33.72 2.40 -25.90
CA LYS A 892 33.42 1.00 -26.23
C LYS A 892 32.32 0.52 -25.27
N PRO A 893 31.16 0.06 -25.75
CA PRO A 893 30.12 -0.47 -24.86
C PRO A 893 30.53 -1.85 -24.34
N ARG A 894 30.60 -2.01 -23.01
CA ARG A 894 30.65 -3.32 -22.35
C ARG A 894 29.23 -3.76 -22.00
N GLY A 895 28.58 -4.46 -22.93
CA GLY A 895 27.52 -5.42 -22.60
C GLY A 895 28.16 -6.81 -22.58
N HIS A 896 28.57 -7.32 -21.41
CA HIS A 896 29.25 -8.63 -21.32
C HIS A 896 28.63 -9.60 -20.30
N LYS A 897 27.49 -9.30 -19.68
CA LYS A 897 26.74 -10.28 -18.86
C LYS A 897 25.42 -10.76 -19.46
N TYR A 898 24.75 -9.94 -20.27
CA TYR A 898 23.50 -10.33 -20.95
C TYR A 898 23.71 -11.19 -22.20
N MET A 899 24.83 -11.03 -22.91
CA MET A 899 25.14 -11.83 -24.11
C MET A 899 25.58 -13.26 -23.74
N GLN A 900 26.25 -13.42 -22.59
CA GLN A 900 26.71 -14.73 -22.11
C GLN A 900 25.52 -15.65 -21.77
N MET A 901 24.45 -15.08 -21.19
CA MET A 901 23.21 -15.80 -20.90
C MET A 901 22.42 -16.17 -22.18
N ILE A 902 22.50 -15.35 -23.24
CA ILE A 902 21.88 -15.65 -24.55
C ILE A 902 22.65 -16.75 -25.29
N ASP A 903 23.97 -16.78 -25.17
CA ASP A 903 24.79 -17.80 -25.81
C ASP A 903 24.70 -19.14 -25.05
N GLU A 904 24.60 -19.15 -23.72
CA GLU A 904 24.30 -20.36 -22.93
C GLU A 904 22.89 -20.94 -23.24
N LEU A 905 21.91 -20.09 -23.52
CA LEU A 905 20.56 -20.52 -23.96
C LEU A 905 20.54 -21.09 -25.38
N LYS A 906 21.43 -20.64 -26.28
CA LYS A 906 21.57 -21.20 -27.62
C LYS A 906 22.22 -22.57 -27.61
N ASP A 907 23.22 -22.78 -26.76
CA ASP A 907 23.89 -24.07 -26.62
C ASP A 907 22.94 -25.11 -26.01
N THR A 908 22.10 -24.72 -25.04
CA THR A 908 21.08 -25.59 -24.45
C THR A 908 19.96 -25.96 -25.45
N LEU A 909 19.65 -25.09 -26.41
CA LEU A 909 18.62 -25.35 -27.44
C LEU A 909 19.15 -26.21 -28.61
N GLN A 910 20.46 -26.32 -28.81
CA GLN A 910 21.06 -27.23 -29.80
C GLN A 910 21.06 -28.70 -29.35
N ASP A 911 21.11 -28.97 -28.04
CA ASP A 911 21.08 -30.33 -27.48
C ASP A 911 19.67 -30.96 -27.39
N ILE A 912 18.60 -30.19 -27.64
CA ILE A 912 17.21 -30.69 -27.68
C ILE A 912 16.77 -31.03 -29.13
N GLY A 913 17.68 -30.85 -30.10
CA GLY A 913 17.49 -31.17 -31.51
C GLY A 913 18.40 -32.29 -32.00
N SER A 914 18.39 -33.46 -31.35
CA SER A 914 18.92 -34.72 -31.89
C SER A 914 18.07 -35.91 -31.50
#